data_AF-A0A9P6FYC1-F1
#
_entry.id   AF-A0A9P6FYC1-F1
#
_cell.length_a   1.000
_cell.length_b   1.000
_cell.length_c   1.000
_cell.angle_alpha   90.00
_cell.angle_beta   90.00
_cell.angle_gamma   90.00
#
_symmetry.space_group_name_H-M   'P 1'
#
loop_
_entity.id
_entity.type
_entity.pdbx_description
1 polymer ?
#
loop_
_entity_poly.entity_id
_entity_poly.type
_entity_poly.pdbx_seq_one_letter_code
_entity_poly.pdbx_strand_id
1 'polypeptide(L)'
;MPCRKTRALARLWAFIVLTANVSHLVQSELVSVDKIALANGEASPSPLAGPPTLGTSAMVDRGGSNIVDGSDEDNQDQKPLETTMKHQIQVQASPFVAPPSDFPADEWGNTIPDFSQVGYRNGNVPLPQVPVKVTLQPSVDPRINDRDRIQEAIDFVGRLPLTQLLLRDGKTTVSVRGAVLLQAGIYHVNGALILNKSGVVLRGEGNGPDGTIVMATGRYKHDFIYLHGLLDSTFQGAPEYQAQYGDNRVMRPKNPYVIMDEKVAQVEDVYVPVGSRRVPVKDISNFSVGKEVVIERIANSAWVERLGMDRIPKRPLDPSRTMNWDSRQYELRYVRKITAIETLRRRSSIKEEVDTNQDGTLLKRSWIMRNRTSNPRPAQAPLLVDLPLHDATGAPPTSKASIPSSEGELGPRGGAKVDDDEDDYNVSNTKVPGYLILDIPLVMNIDPVYGSGVVYNFERETKIPSDVGLENLALWSDHDLKNAEDEHHGWFAVQIDHCQHCWVTDVKAKNFVSGIKASPGSKHITIQDCEIRDPISKPTEGGRRYMYMLQGQMGLVKRCTASDSRHDFMTGAKTPGPNVFVDSEGVRANNDAGPHDRWATGILYDNIKSTWLNVRNRGWMGSGQGWSGAFHVVYRCSTDEPSEFQSPPGATNWVIDFQGELGNQGVDFDGDDATILDVDAADQGKVPRSLYWSQLVARLGGDEARANRIEKLVGAAGKNVYPSPKPRAFMTEAQIQAASNMLKLMEAKAVARLRMTKAARRGH
;
A
#
# COMPACT_ATOMS: atom_id res chain seq x y z
N MET A 1 15.13 -46.49 -59.37
CA MET A 1 15.16 -45.65 -58.14
C MET A 1 16.46 -44.84 -58.13
N PRO A 2 16.57 -43.67 -57.47
CA PRO A 2 15.58 -42.68 -56.99
C PRO A 2 15.90 -41.26 -57.60
N CYS A 3 15.28 -40.11 -57.32
CA CYS A 3 14.76 -39.64 -56.04
C CYS A 3 13.78 -38.45 -56.19
N ARG A 4 12.63 -38.59 -55.51
CA ARG A 4 11.45 -37.70 -55.45
C ARG A 4 11.66 -36.41 -54.60
N LYS A 5 12.83 -35.77 -54.59
CA LYS A 5 13.12 -34.66 -53.65
C LYS A 5 12.82 -33.23 -54.13
N THR A 6 12.45 -33.00 -55.39
CA THR A 6 12.27 -31.63 -55.91
C THR A 6 10.84 -31.10 -55.88
N ARG A 7 9.81 -31.93 -55.67
CA ARG A 7 8.40 -31.49 -55.61
C ARG A 7 7.89 -31.13 -54.20
N ALA A 8 8.60 -31.52 -53.13
CA ALA A 8 8.23 -31.18 -51.75
C ALA A 8 8.66 -29.75 -51.35
N LEU A 9 9.80 -29.27 -51.86
CA LEU A 9 10.32 -27.93 -51.58
C LEU A 9 9.49 -26.82 -52.25
N ALA A 10 8.94 -27.06 -53.45
CA ALA A 10 8.08 -26.09 -54.14
C ALA A 10 6.70 -25.94 -53.47
N ARG A 11 6.16 -27.01 -52.86
CA ARG A 11 4.90 -26.95 -52.09
C ARG A 11 5.10 -26.30 -50.72
N LEU A 12 6.27 -26.45 -50.10
CA LEU A 12 6.60 -25.77 -48.84
C LEU A 12 6.79 -24.25 -49.03
N TRP A 13 7.39 -23.82 -50.15
CA TRP A 13 7.49 -22.41 -50.51
C TRP A 13 6.13 -21.77 -50.84
N ALA A 14 5.24 -22.48 -51.54
CA ALA A 14 3.89 -21.98 -51.83
C ALA A 14 3.01 -21.87 -50.57
N PHE A 15 3.19 -22.76 -49.59
CA PHE A 15 2.43 -22.71 -48.32
C PHE A 15 2.92 -21.58 -47.38
N ILE A 16 4.21 -21.24 -47.42
CA ILE A 16 4.80 -20.12 -46.66
C ILE A 16 4.39 -18.76 -47.25
N VAL A 17 4.27 -18.66 -48.58
CA VAL A 17 3.82 -17.41 -49.24
C VAL A 17 2.30 -17.20 -49.11
N LEU A 18 1.48 -18.26 -49.02
CA LEU A 18 0.02 -18.12 -48.84
C LEU A 18 -0.40 -17.86 -47.37
N THR A 19 0.40 -18.27 -46.38
CA THR A 19 0.10 -17.99 -44.95
C THR A 19 0.61 -16.62 -44.48
N ALA A 20 1.45 -15.96 -45.27
CA ALA A 20 1.93 -14.60 -45.00
C ALA A 20 1.00 -13.47 -45.53
N ASN A 21 -0.05 -13.79 -46.31
CA ASN A 21 -0.87 -12.77 -47.00
C ASN A 21 -2.39 -12.84 -46.75
N VAL A 22 -2.85 -13.50 -45.68
CA VAL A 22 -4.24 -13.37 -45.22
C VAL A 22 -4.27 -12.83 -43.79
N SER A 23 -3.94 -11.55 -43.65
CA SER A 23 -4.29 -10.71 -42.49
C SER A 23 -4.00 -9.24 -42.81
N HIS A 24 -4.69 -8.70 -43.81
CA HIS A 24 -4.83 -7.25 -43.95
C HIS A 24 -6.26 -6.93 -44.35
N LEU A 25 -7.12 -6.72 -43.35
CA LEU A 25 -8.23 -5.77 -43.44
C LEU A 25 -8.82 -5.47 -42.05
N VAL A 26 -8.04 -4.80 -41.20
CA VAL A 26 -8.48 -3.66 -40.37
C VAL A 26 -7.22 -2.83 -40.09
N GLN A 27 -7.18 -1.59 -40.56
CA GLN A 27 -6.12 -0.64 -40.22
C GLN A 27 -6.27 -0.21 -38.76
N SER A 28 -5.33 -0.64 -37.92
CA SER A 28 -4.90 0.12 -36.73
C SER A 28 -3.39 -0.03 -36.64
N GLU A 29 -2.66 1.09 -36.67
CA GLU A 29 -1.19 1.12 -36.63
C GLU A 29 -0.65 0.50 -35.34
N LEU A 30 -0.26 -0.78 -35.41
CA LEU A 30 0.62 -1.44 -34.46
C LEU A 30 2.05 -1.30 -34.97
N VAL A 31 2.90 -0.63 -34.20
CA VAL A 31 4.31 -0.44 -34.55
C VAL A 31 5.13 -1.57 -33.92
N SER A 32 5.78 -2.39 -34.75
CA SER A 32 6.85 -3.30 -34.30
C SER A 32 8.12 -2.50 -34.00
N VAL A 33 8.78 -2.81 -32.89
CA VAL A 33 10.00 -2.15 -32.37
C VAL A 33 11.18 -2.24 -33.35
N ASP A 34 11.18 -3.23 -34.25
CA ASP A 34 12.25 -3.42 -35.25
C ASP A 34 12.48 -2.19 -36.17
N LYS A 35 11.54 -1.23 -36.22
CA LYS A 35 11.66 0.00 -37.00
C LYS A 35 12.33 1.17 -36.27
N ILE A 36 12.57 1.08 -34.96
CA ILE A 36 13.12 2.20 -34.15
C ILE A 36 14.66 2.22 -34.21
N ALA A 37 15.31 1.07 -34.39
CA ALA A 37 16.76 0.93 -34.34
C ALA A 37 17.55 1.51 -35.53
N LEU A 38 16.88 2.02 -36.57
CA LEU A 38 17.53 2.47 -37.81
C LEU A 38 17.77 3.99 -37.92
N ALA A 39 17.38 4.79 -36.92
CA ALA A 39 17.40 6.26 -37.05
C ALA A 39 18.61 6.98 -36.44
N ASN A 40 19.43 6.35 -35.59
CA ASN A 40 20.52 7.05 -34.90
C ASN A 40 21.85 6.30 -35.06
N GLY A 41 22.60 6.62 -36.11
CA GLY A 41 23.99 6.21 -36.31
C GLY A 41 24.93 7.41 -36.31
N GLU A 42 26.20 7.14 -35.97
CA GLU A 42 27.39 8.01 -35.88
C GLU A 42 27.67 8.60 -34.48
N ALA A 43 28.87 8.56 -33.90
CA ALA A 43 30.17 7.93 -34.21
C ALA A 43 31.02 7.94 -32.91
N SER A 44 31.81 6.90 -32.65
CA SER A 44 32.86 6.91 -31.60
C SER A 44 34.21 7.38 -32.16
N PRO A 45 35.14 7.77 -31.28
CA PRO A 45 36.49 7.19 -31.38
C PRO A 45 37.04 6.69 -30.02
N SER A 46 37.76 5.57 -30.09
CA SER A 46 38.65 5.03 -29.02
C SER A 46 39.97 5.81 -28.93
N PRO A 47 40.83 5.59 -27.90
CA PRO A 47 41.87 4.54 -28.05
C PRO A 47 42.32 3.79 -26.77
N LEU A 48 42.63 2.49 -26.98
CA LEU A 48 43.82 1.69 -26.55
C LEU A 48 44.48 1.88 -25.16
N ALA A 49 44.65 0.77 -24.42
CA ALA A 49 45.96 0.17 -24.08
C ALA A 49 45.82 -1.21 -23.37
N GLY A 50 46.83 -2.07 -23.52
CA GLY A 50 46.85 -3.53 -23.31
C GLY A 50 46.79 -4.08 -21.86
N PRO A 51 46.74 -5.42 -21.70
CA PRO A 51 46.62 -6.10 -20.41
C PRO A 51 47.99 -6.48 -19.84
N PRO A 52 48.06 -6.87 -18.55
CA PRO A 52 49.05 -7.85 -18.15
C PRO A 52 48.49 -9.08 -17.43
N THR A 53 49.31 -10.10 -17.59
CA THR A 53 49.31 -11.53 -17.26
C THR A 53 49.31 -11.91 -15.78
N LEU A 54 48.83 -13.15 -15.58
CA LEU A 54 49.03 -14.10 -14.48
C LEU A 54 50.34 -14.00 -13.67
N GLY A 55 50.21 -14.21 -12.36
CA GLY A 55 51.29 -14.58 -11.45
C GLY A 55 50.77 -15.41 -10.28
N THR A 56 51.20 -16.67 -10.20
CA THR A 56 50.98 -17.66 -9.14
C THR A 56 51.87 -17.41 -7.93
N SER A 57 51.38 -17.62 -6.71
CA SER A 57 52.19 -18.21 -5.63
C SER A 57 51.36 -18.70 -4.44
N ALA A 58 51.96 -19.65 -3.73
CA ALA A 58 51.37 -20.66 -2.87
C ALA A 58 51.34 -20.29 -1.37
N MET A 59 50.49 -21.05 -0.67
CA MET A 59 50.56 -21.56 0.70
C MET A 59 51.45 -20.85 1.75
N VAL A 60 50.84 -20.49 2.88
CA VAL A 60 51.35 -20.87 4.22
C VAL A 60 50.17 -21.23 5.13
N ASP A 61 50.37 -22.32 5.85
CA ASP A 61 49.51 -23.08 6.76
C ASP A 61 49.64 -22.59 8.22
N ARG A 62 48.69 -23.06 9.06
CA ARG A 62 48.69 -23.27 10.52
C ARG A 62 47.91 -22.34 11.44
N GLY A 63 46.92 -22.96 12.11
CA GLY A 63 46.45 -22.61 13.43
C GLY A 63 45.17 -23.36 13.84
N GLY A 64 45.28 -24.62 14.29
CA GLY A 64 44.21 -25.39 14.96
C GLY A 64 43.83 -24.80 16.34
N SER A 65 42.90 -25.33 17.13
CA SER A 65 42.30 -26.68 17.20
C SER A 65 41.14 -26.70 18.23
N ASN A 66 40.46 -27.85 18.29
CA ASN A 66 39.58 -28.44 19.36
C ASN A 66 38.09 -28.49 18.98
N ILE A 67 37.59 -29.59 18.40
CA ILE A 67 37.24 -30.92 18.98
C ILE A 67 36.09 -30.84 19.99
N VAL A 68 34.93 -31.45 19.71
CA VAL A 68 34.48 -32.77 20.24
C VAL A 68 33.43 -33.36 19.29
N ASP A 69 33.61 -34.66 19.05
CA ASP A 69 32.88 -35.62 18.22
C ASP A 69 31.61 -36.18 18.90
N GLY A 70 30.68 -36.69 18.12
CA GLY A 70 29.42 -37.27 18.58
C GLY A 70 28.56 -37.86 17.45
N SER A 71 29.11 -38.85 16.73
CA SER A 71 28.49 -40.04 16.13
C SER A 71 27.00 -40.05 15.71
N ASP A 72 26.84 -40.29 14.40
CA ASP A 72 26.05 -41.35 13.75
C ASP A 72 24.51 -41.35 13.69
N GLU A 73 24.05 -41.67 12.47
CA GLU A 73 22.76 -42.21 12.02
C GLU A 73 21.54 -41.25 11.92
N ASP A 74 21.30 -40.70 10.72
CA ASP A 74 20.20 -41.19 9.88
C ASP A 74 20.19 -40.49 8.51
N ASN A 75 20.53 -41.25 7.47
CA ASN A 75 20.45 -40.84 6.08
C ASN A 75 19.09 -41.29 5.54
N GLN A 76 18.08 -40.41 5.58
CA GLN A 76 16.84 -40.60 4.85
C GLN A 76 16.66 -39.51 3.79
N ASP A 77 16.57 -40.01 2.56
CA ASP A 77 16.23 -39.31 1.32
C ASP A 77 15.12 -38.25 1.52
N GLN A 78 15.49 -36.98 1.60
CA GLN A 78 14.55 -35.88 1.41
C GLN A 78 14.19 -35.77 -0.08
N LYS A 79 13.11 -36.46 -0.47
CA LYS A 79 12.36 -36.10 -1.68
C LYS A 79 11.85 -34.66 -1.54
N PRO A 80 11.95 -33.81 -2.57
CA PRO A 80 11.31 -32.50 -2.55
C PRO A 80 9.79 -32.69 -2.46
N LEU A 81 9.19 -32.22 -1.37
CA LEU A 81 7.74 -32.11 -1.21
C LEU A 81 7.23 -31.00 -2.14
N GLU A 82 6.98 -31.33 -3.40
CA GLU A 82 6.09 -30.54 -4.26
C GLU A 82 4.65 -30.70 -3.76
N THR A 83 4.32 -30.07 -2.64
CA THR A 83 2.92 -29.86 -2.25
C THR A 83 2.40 -28.66 -3.04
N THR A 84 1.82 -28.94 -4.21
CA THR A 84 1.09 -27.94 -4.99
C THR A 84 -0.07 -27.41 -4.12
N MET A 85 -0.01 -26.14 -3.72
CA MET A 85 -1.07 -25.50 -2.94
C MET A 85 -2.40 -25.55 -3.71
N LYS A 86 -3.36 -26.35 -3.23
CA LYS A 86 -4.75 -26.39 -3.71
C LYS A 86 -5.68 -25.61 -2.77
N HIS A 87 -5.29 -24.43 -2.30
CA HIS A 87 -6.18 -23.56 -1.55
C HIS A 87 -6.77 -22.50 -2.50
N GLN A 88 -7.99 -22.76 -2.98
CA GLN A 88 -8.80 -21.73 -3.61
C GLN A 88 -9.47 -20.91 -2.51
N ILE A 89 -9.17 -19.61 -2.44
CA ILE A 89 -9.97 -18.66 -1.66
C ILE A 89 -11.40 -18.75 -2.19
N GLN A 90 -12.31 -19.35 -1.42
CA GLN A 90 -13.72 -19.39 -1.79
C GLN A 90 -14.29 -17.99 -1.60
N VAL A 91 -14.50 -17.28 -2.71
CA VAL A 91 -15.30 -16.04 -2.72
C VAL A 91 -16.76 -16.45 -2.49
N GLN A 92 -17.18 -16.53 -1.23
CA GLN A 92 -18.56 -16.82 -0.90
C GLN A 92 -19.42 -15.60 -1.22
N ALA A 93 -20.31 -15.76 -2.20
CA ALA A 93 -21.35 -14.78 -2.46
C ALA A 93 -22.43 -14.93 -1.37
N SER A 94 -22.27 -14.21 -0.26
CA SER A 94 -23.35 -14.05 0.72
C SER A 94 -24.27 -12.90 0.30
N PRO A 95 -25.59 -12.97 0.58
CA PRO A 95 -26.47 -11.81 0.43
C PRO A 95 -25.93 -10.65 1.27
N PHE A 96 -26.12 -9.41 0.79
CA PHE A 96 -25.72 -8.24 1.58
C PHE A 96 -26.46 -8.23 2.91
N VAL A 97 -25.68 -8.05 3.96
CA VAL A 97 -26.16 -7.72 5.29
C VAL A 97 -25.59 -6.34 5.58
N ALA A 98 -26.44 -5.40 5.99
CA ALA A 98 -25.95 -4.08 6.37
C ALA A 98 -24.89 -4.22 7.46
N PRO A 99 -23.81 -3.40 7.45
CA PRO A 99 -22.95 -3.33 8.61
C PRO A 99 -23.84 -3.02 9.83
N PRO A 100 -23.61 -3.67 10.98
CA PRO A 100 -24.40 -3.40 12.18
C PRO A 100 -24.46 -1.89 12.41
N SER A 101 -25.67 -1.33 12.50
CA SER A 101 -25.87 0.10 12.82
C SER A 101 -25.43 0.44 14.25
N ASP A 102 -25.18 -0.60 15.06
CA ASP A 102 -25.16 -0.56 16.51
C ASP A 102 -23.83 -1.09 17.08
N PHE A 103 -22.68 -0.90 16.40
CA PHE A 103 -21.43 -0.96 17.16
C PHE A 103 -21.39 0.30 18.02
N PRO A 104 -21.58 0.19 19.35
CA PRO A 104 -21.64 1.36 20.19
C PRO A 104 -20.29 2.08 20.12
N ALA A 105 -20.35 3.40 20.23
CA ALA A 105 -19.13 4.15 20.46
C ALA A 105 -18.49 3.70 21.78
N ASP A 106 -17.16 3.76 21.88
CA ASP A 106 -16.49 3.59 23.16
C ASP A 106 -16.82 4.76 24.11
N GLU A 107 -16.28 4.71 25.33
CA GLU A 107 -16.51 5.74 26.35
C GLU A 107 -16.06 7.15 25.95
N TRP A 108 -15.17 7.27 24.96
CA TRP A 108 -14.69 8.55 24.41
C TRP A 108 -15.44 8.97 23.15
N GLY A 109 -16.41 8.19 22.70
CA GLY A 109 -17.19 8.45 21.49
C GLY A 109 -16.51 7.98 20.19
N ASN A 110 -15.42 7.22 20.27
CA ASN A 110 -14.80 6.63 19.08
C ASN A 110 -15.72 5.53 18.52
N THR A 111 -15.80 5.49 17.19
CA THR A 111 -16.60 4.49 16.47
C THR A 111 -15.73 3.79 15.44
N ILE A 112 -16.14 2.59 15.05
CA ILE A 112 -15.52 1.85 13.95
C ILE A 112 -15.53 2.72 12.69
N PRO A 113 -14.36 3.05 12.10
CA PRO A 113 -14.30 3.87 10.90
C PRO A 113 -14.99 3.21 9.71
N ASP A 114 -15.40 4.04 8.76
CA ASP A 114 -15.76 3.58 7.42
C ASP A 114 -14.50 3.34 6.58
N PHE A 115 -14.21 2.08 6.27
CA PHE A 115 -13.06 1.62 5.49
C PHE A 115 -13.38 1.47 4.00
N SER A 116 -14.60 1.75 3.55
CA SER A 116 -15.02 1.43 2.19
C SER A 116 -14.39 2.30 1.09
N GLN A 117 -13.71 3.39 1.45
CA GLN A 117 -13.08 4.35 0.51
C GLN A 117 -11.59 4.08 0.25
N VAL A 118 -11.15 2.82 0.36
CA VAL A 118 -9.79 2.40 0.01
C VAL A 118 -9.69 1.78 -1.38
N GLY A 119 -8.47 1.63 -1.89
CA GLY A 119 -8.17 1.02 -3.18
C GLY A 119 -8.35 1.96 -4.38
N TYR A 120 -8.18 1.39 -5.58
CA TYR A 120 -8.25 2.08 -6.86
C TYR A 120 -9.50 2.95 -6.95
N ARG A 121 -9.29 4.26 -7.19
CA ARG A 121 -10.35 5.26 -7.31
C ARG A 121 -11.37 5.22 -6.15
N ASN A 122 -10.88 5.06 -4.92
CA ASN A 122 -11.67 4.96 -3.68
C ASN A 122 -12.55 3.70 -3.61
N GLY A 123 -12.18 2.63 -4.32
CA GLY A 123 -12.98 1.41 -4.37
C GLY A 123 -14.34 1.63 -5.03
N ASN A 124 -14.47 2.62 -5.93
CA ASN A 124 -15.75 2.96 -6.58
C ASN A 124 -15.97 2.25 -7.91
N VAL A 125 -14.90 1.80 -8.55
CA VAL A 125 -14.90 1.33 -9.92
C VAL A 125 -13.99 0.13 -10.07
N PRO A 126 -14.27 -0.77 -11.02
CA PRO A 126 -13.35 -1.86 -11.34
C PRO A 126 -12.03 -1.31 -11.92
N LEU A 127 -10.98 -2.13 -11.89
CA LEU A 127 -9.72 -1.82 -12.57
C LEU A 127 -9.93 -1.64 -14.09
N PRO A 128 -9.20 -0.72 -14.74
CA PRO A 128 -9.34 -0.45 -16.16
C PRO A 128 -8.76 -1.58 -17.03
N GLN A 129 -9.39 -1.84 -18.17
CA GLN A 129 -8.81 -2.68 -19.21
C GLN A 129 -8.09 -1.82 -20.23
N VAL A 130 -6.83 -1.53 -19.93
CA VAL A 130 -6.04 -0.60 -20.73
C VAL A 130 -5.71 -1.23 -22.10
N PRO A 131 -5.98 -0.54 -23.23
CA PRO A 131 -5.67 -1.05 -24.56
C PRO A 131 -4.16 -1.28 -24.76
N VAL A 132 -3.80 -2.39 -25.41
CA VAL A 132 -2.41 -2.71 -25.77
C VAL A 132 -1.92 -1.76 -26.85
N LYS A 133 -0.71 -1.23 -26.69
CA LYS A 133 -0.03 -0.34 -27.64
C LYS A 133 1.27 -0.93 -28.18
N VAL A 134 1.93 -1.75 -27.37
CA VAL A 134 3.16 -2.47 -27.74
C VAL A 134 3.02 -3.93 -27.32
N THR A 135 3.49 -4.83 -28.15
CA THR A 135 3.58 -6.26 -27.84
C THR A 135 5.01 -6.73 -28.03
N LEU A 136 5.58 -7.41 -27.02
CA LEU A 136 6.90 -8.01 -27.06
C LEU A 136 6.79 -9.54 -26.98
N GLN A 137 7.68 -10.23 -27.70
CA GLN A 137 7.89 -11.67 -27.56
C GLN A 137 9.06 -11.93 -26.61
N PRO A 138 9.12 -13.09 -25.92
CA PRO A 138 10.29 -13.47 -25.14
C PRO A 138 11.53 -13.57 -26.05
N SER A 139 12.72 -13.31 -25.49
CA SER A 139 13.95 -13.53 -26.23
C SER A 139 14.16 -15.02 -26.41
N VAL A 140 14.57 -15.42 -27.62
CA VAL A 140 14.82 -16.84 -27.93
C VAL A 140 16.10 -17.34 -27.24
N ASP A 141 17.08 -16.46 -27.07
CA ASP A 141 18.32 -16.76 -26.36
C ASP A 141 18.20 -16.30 -24.89
N PRO A 142 18.24 -17.22 -23.91
CA PRO A 142 18.10 -16.90 -22.49
C PRO A 142 19.27 -16.08 -21.92
N ARG A 143 20.35 -15.89 -22.69
CA ARG A 143 21.48 -15.04 -22.30
C ARG A 143 21.23 -13.56 -22.60
N ILE A 144 20.19 -13.25 -23.38
CA ILE A 144 19.83 -11.87 -23.70
C ILE A 144 19.15 -11.25 -22.48
N ASN A 145 19.68 -10.10 -22.06
CA ASN A 145 19.01 -9.26 -21.08
C ASN A 145 17.87 -8.48 -21.75
N ASP A 146 16.65 -8.79 -21.37
CA ASP A 146 15.41 -8.18 -21.85
C ASP A 146 15.07 -6.84 -21.20
N ARG A 147 15.86 -6.44 -20.19
CA ARG A 147 15.61 -5.22 -19.41
C ARG A 147 15.44 -3.98 -20.30
N ASP A 148 16.39 -3.71 -21.18
CA ASP A 148 16.39 -2.48 -21.98
C ASP A 148 15.23 -2.44 -22.98
N ARG A 149 14.98 -3.54 -23.71
CA ARG A 149 13.86 -3.59 -24.67
C ARG A 149 12.49 -3.49 -24.01
N ILE A 150 12.32 -4.04 -22.80
CA ILE A 150 11.07 -3.88 -22.05
C ILE A 150 10.94 -2.45 -21.54
N GLN A 151 12.02 -1.87 -21.00
CA GLN A 151 12.02 -0.48 -20.53
C GLN A 151 11.75 0.50 -21.67
N GLU A 152 12.36 0.32 -22.84
CA GLU A 152 12.10 1.13 -24.04
C GLU A 152 10.63 1.06 -24.47
N ALA A 153 9.99 -0.11 -24.38
CA ALA A 153 8.57 -0.26 -24.65
C ALA A 153 7.70 0.49 -23.63
N ILE A 154 8.05 0.41 -22.34
CA ILE A 154 7.39 1.17 -21.27
C ILE A 154 7.54 2.67 -21.51
N ASP A 155 8.75 3.14 -21.83
CA ASP A 155 9.05 4.54 -22.08
C ASP A 155 8.39 5.06 -23.37
N PHE A 156 8.29 4.22 -24.39
CA PHE A 156 7.52 4.53 -25.60
C PHE A 156 6.04 4.74 -25.27
N VAL A 157 5.40 3.79 -24.57
CA VAL A 157 3.99 3.94 -24.14
C VAL A 157 3.84 5.15 -23.21
N GLY A 158 4.83 5.40 -22.34
CA GLY A 158 4.88 6.58 -21.47
C GLY A 158 4.92 7.93 -22.20
N ARG A 159 5.36 7.96 -23.48
CA ARG A 159 5.37 9.15 -24.34
C ARG A 159 4.08 9.34 -25.15
N LEU A 160 3.26 8.30 -25.33
CA LEU A 160 2.00 8.40 -26.07
C LEU A 160 1.01 9.36 -25.37
N PRO A 161 0.21 10.15 -26.09
CA PRO A 161 -0.76 11.05 -25.47
C PRO A 161 -1.76 10.30 -24.57
N LEU A 162 -2.21 10.95 -23.50
CA LEU A 162 -3.30 10.42 -22.70
C LEU A 162 -4.59 10.39 -23.52
N THR A 163 -5.27 9.25 -23.49
CA THR A 163 -6.54 8.99 -24.16
C THR A 163 -7.62 8.66 -23.12
N GLN A 164 -8.85 9.04 -23.39
CA GLN A 164 -9.98 8.75 -22.52
C GLN A 164 -10.43 7.30 -22.71
N LEU A 165 -10.52 6.53 -21.62
CA LEU A 165 -11.02 5.17 -21.58
C LEU A 165 -12.28 5.12 -20.71
N LEU A 166 -13.40 4.72 -21.31
CA LEU A 166 -14.63 4.42 -20.57
C LEU A 166 -14.48 3.09 -19.83
N LEU A 167 -14.66 3.11 -18.51
CA LEU A 167 -14.62 1.91 -17.68
C LEU A 167 -15.87 1.03 -17.91
N ARG A 168 -15.77 -0.23 -17.48
CA ARG A 168 -16.86 -1.22 -17.58
C ARG A 168 -18.12 -0.87 -16.78
N ASP A 169 -18.05 0.13 -15.90
CA ASP A 169 -19.23 0.66 -15.22
C ASP A 169 -20.12 1.52 -16.14
N GLY A 170 -19.66 1.82 -17.36
CA GLY A 170 -20.37 2.59 -18.37
C GLY A 170 -20.50 4.08 -18.07
N LYS A 171 -19.86 4.57 -17.00
CA LYS A 171 -20.05 5.94 -16.49
C LYS A 171 -18.75 6.67 -16.20
N THR A 172 -17.72 5.95 -15.77
CA THR A 172 -16.47 6.56 -15.36
C THR A 172 -15.46 6.55 -16.50
N THR A 173 -14.80 7.68 -16.73
CA THR A 173 -13.71 7.79 -17.70
C THR A 173 -12.38 7.99 -16.98
N VAL A 174 -11.35 7.29 -17.44
CA VAL A 174 -9.97 7.44 -16.96
C VAL A 174 -9.05 7.80 -18.12
N SER A 175 -7.95 8.49 -17.84
CA SER A 175 -6.97 8.87 -18.85
C SER A 175 -5.82 7.86 -18.86
N VAL A 176 -5.60 7.21 -19.99
CA VAL A 176 -4.59 6.15 -20.16
C VAL A 176 -3.72 6.39 -21.40
N ARG A 177 -2.47 5.95 -21.35
CA ARG A 177 -1.56 5.96 -22.50
C ARG A 177 -1.59 4.62 -23.24
N GLY A 178 -1.61 3.52 -22.49
CA GLY A 178 -1.67 2.18 -23.06
C GLY A 178 -1.00 1.12 -22.19
N ALA A 179 -1.08 -0.12 -22.67
CA ALA A 179 -0.40 -1.26 -22.08
C ALA A 179 0.75 -1.75 -22.98
N VAL A 180 1.85 -2.14 -22.35
CA VAL A 180 2.87 -3.02 -22.93
C VAL A 180 2.44 -4.46 -22.62
N LEU A 181 2.22 -5.26 -23.66
CA LEU A 181 1.91 -6.68 -23.54
C LEU A 181 3.19 -7.51 -23.73
N LEU A 182 3.56 -8.28 -22.73
CA LEU A 182 4.56 -9.33 -22.83
C LEU A 182 3.86 -10.63 -23.17
N GLN A 183 4.10 -11.18 -24.37
CA GLN A 183 3.55 -12.48 -24.74
C GLN A 183 4.10 -13.58 -23.82
N ALA A 184 3.38 -14.70 -23.73
CA ALA A 184 3.79 -15.85 -22.95
C ALA A 184 5.22 -16.31 -23.27
N GLY A 185 5.96 -16.70 -22.24
CA GLY A 185 7.37 -17.07 -22.28
C GLY A 185 8.20 -16.40 -21.18
N ILE A 186 9.51 -16.67 -21.20
CA ILE A 186 10.44 -16.22 -20.16
C ILE A 186 11.24 -15.01 -20.65
N TYR A 187 11.20 -13.94 -19.87
CA TYR A 187 11.98 -12.73 -20.09
C TYR A 187 13.06 -12.62 -19.01
N HIS A 188 14.33 -12.49 -19.40
CA HIS A 188 15.44 -12.43 -18.45
C HIS A 188 15.82 -10.97 -18.22
N VAL A 189 15.71 -10.47 -17.00
CA VAL A 189 15.90 -9.06 -16.67
C VAL A 189 16.98 -8.94 -15.60
N ASN A 190 18.14 -8.41 -15.99
CA ASN A 190 19.16 -7.97 -15.05
C ASN A 190 18.94 -6.47 -14.75
N GLY A 191 18.54 -6.17 -13.51
CA GLY A 191 18.16 -4.83 -13.06
C GLY A 191 16.66 -4.72 -12.82
N ALA A 192 16.15 -3.48 -12.86
CA ALA A 192 14.76 -3.18 -12.57
C ALA A 192 14.00 -2.63 -13.79
N LEU A 193 12.68 -2.78 -13.76
CA LEU A 193 11.73 -2.14 -14.68
C LEU A 193 10.96 -1.04 -13.96
N ILE A 194 10.84 0.12 -14.60
CA ILE A 194 10.31 1.34 -13.98
C ILE A 194 9.10 1.85 -14.76
N LEU A 195 7.95 1.91 -14.09
CA LEU A 195 6.70 2.49 -14.57
C LEU A 195 6.45 3.82 -13.84
N ASN A 196 6.78 4.93 -14.47
CA ASN A 196 6.77 6.27 -13.86
C ASN A 196 5.89 7.30 -14.59
N LYS A 197 5.06 6.86 -15.56
CA LYS A 197 4.14 7.73 -16.29
C LYS A 197 2.71 7.31 -16.04
N SER A 198 1.83 8.30 -15.81
CA SER A 198 0.40 8.04 -15.62
C SER A 198 -0.21 7.30 -16.80
N GLY A 199 -1.09 6.34 -16.52
CA GLY A 199 -1.85 5.63 -17.54
C GLY A 199 -1.07 4.54 -18.30
N VAL A 200 0.08 4.08 -17.76
CA VAL A 200 0.91 3.03 -18.35
C VAL A 200 0.71 1.72 -17.60
N VAL A 201 0.56 0.62 -18.35
CA VAL A 201 0.38 -0.73 -17.78
C VAL A 201 1.40 -1.69 -18.37
N LEU A 202 2.01 -2.53 -17.53
CA LEU A 202 2.75 -3.72 -17.96
C LEU A 202 1.87 -4.96 -17.74
N ARG A 203 1.58 -5.68 -18.82
CA ARG A 203 0.66 -6.82 -18.84
C ARG A 203 1.34 -8.07 -19.42
N GLY A 204 1.10 -9.24 -18.83
CA GLY A 204 1.42 -10.54 -19.44
C GLY A 204 0.22 -11.27 -20.05
N GLU A 205 0.46 -12.49 -20.55
CA GLU A 205 -0.55 -13.43 -21.08
C GLU A 205 -0.83 -14.59 -20.13
N GLY A 206 -0.68 -14.37 -18.82
CA GLY A 206 -0.93 -15.37 -17.78
C GLY A 206 0.19 -15.40 -16.75
N ASN A 207 -0.14 -15.80 -15.52
CA ASN A 207 0.82 -15.96 -14.43
C ASN A 207 1.13 -17.42 -14.08
N GLY A 208 0.67 -18.36 -14.92
CA GLY A 208 0.97 -19.79 -14.82
C GLY A 208 2.24 -20.18 -15.57
N PRO A 209 2.62 -21.47 -15.53
CA PRO A 209 3.82 -21.98 -16.22
C PRO A 209 3.83 -21.73 -17.72
N ASP A 210 2.66 -21.76 -18.36
CA ASP A 210 2.48 -21.49 -19.80
C ASP A 210 2.26 -20.00 -20.10
N GLY A 211 2.35 -19.14 -19.09
CA GLY A 211 2.11 -17.69 -19.19
C GLY A 211 3.39 -16.88 -19.39
N THR A 212 3.35 -15.63 -18.97
CA THR A 212 4.49 -14.70 -18.99
C THR A 212 5.26 -14.80 -17.69
N ILE A 213 6.55 -15.11 -17.77
CA ILE A 213 7.47 -15.11 -16.63
C ILE A 213 8.52 -14.03 -16.87
N VAL A 214 8.62 -13.07 -15.96
CA VAL A 214 9.72 -12.10 -15.94
C VAL A 214 10.69 -12.52 -14.82
N MET A 215 11.88 -12.95 -15.21
CA MET A 215 12.91 -13.50 -14.33
C MET A 215 13.93 -12.41 -13.97
N ALA A 216 14.05 -12.08 -12.69
CA ALA A 216 15.09 -11.21 -12.17
C ALA A 216 16.40 -12.00 -12.08
N THR A 217 17.37 -11.71 -12.95
CA THR A 217 18.64 -12.45 -13.04
C THR A 217 19.81 -11.75 -12.32
N GLY A 218 19.56 -10.60 -11.70
CA GLY A 218 20.59 -9.84 -10.99
C GLY A 218 21.08 -10.57 -9.73
N ARG A 219 22.39 -10.87 -9.66
CA ARG A 219 23.08 -11.45 -8.50
C ARG A 219 23.60 -10.39 -7.52
N TYR A 220 22.72 -9.46 -7.18
CA TYR A 220 22.96 -8.37 -6.23
C TYR A 220 21.61 -7.95 -5.64
N LYS A 221 21.64 -7.24 -4.52
CA LYS A 221 20.41 -6.75 -3.86
C LYS A 221 19.75 -5.64 -4.68
N HIS A 222 18.56 -5.90 -5.20
CA HIS A 222 17.77 -4.90 -5.95
C HIS A 222 16.28 -5.20 -5.82
N ASP A 223 15.42 -4.19 -5.86
CA ASP A 223 13.99 -4.43 -6.10
C ASP A 223 13.71 -4.46 -7.60
N PHE A 224 12.64 -5.13 -8.00
CA PHE A 224 12.50 -5.58 -9.38
C PHE A 224 11.57 -4.72 -10.24
N ILE A 225 10.32 -4.53 -9.82
CA ILE A 225 9.35 -3.69 -10.53
C ILE A 225 9.03 -2.46 -9.68
N TYR A 226 9.19 -1.28 -10.26
CA TYR A 226 8.86 0.00 -9.63
C TYR A 226 7.67 0.66 -10.30
N LEU A 227 6.63 0.96 -9.54
CA LEU A 227 5.58 1.92 -9.90
C LEU A 227 5.88 3.19 -9.09
N HIS A 228 6.54 4.16 -9.73
CA HIS A 228 7.21 5.23 -8.97
C HIS A 228 7.08 6.62 -9.55
N GLY A 229 6.77 7.61 -8.69
CA GLY A 229 6.62 9.01 -9.11
C GLY A 229 7.82 9.93 -8.92
N LEU A 230 8.75 9.61 -8.03
CA LEU A 230 9.98 10.39 -7.90
C LEU A 230 11.08 9.79 -8.77
N LEU A 231 11.44 10.51 -9.83
CA LEU A 231 12.74 10.33 -10.47
C LEU A 231 13.58 11.53 -10.07
N ASP A 232 14.09 11.53 -8.85
CA ASP A 232 15.34 12.26 -8.66
C ASP A 232 16.39 11.57 -9.53
N SER A 233 17.34 12.32 -10.08
CA SER A 233 18.62 11.79 -10.55
C SER A 233 19.31 10.88 -9.53
N THR A 234 18.97 11.00 -8.24
CA THR A 234 19.38 10.09 -7.15
C THR A 234 18.40 8.94 -6.89
N PHE A 235 17.42 8.66 -7.77
CA PHE A 235 16.49 7.55 -7.58
C PHE A 235 17.27 6.23 -7.59
N GLN A 236 17.38 5.65 -6.40
CA GLN A 236 18.35 4.63 -5.95
C GLN A 236 18.12 3.22 -6.52
N GLY A 237 17.25 3.09 -7.53
CA GLY A 237 16.85 1.80 -8.12
C GLY A 237 17.66 1.37 -9.34
N ALA A 238 18.55 2.22 -9.88
CA ALA A 238 19.43 1.84 -10.98
C ALA A 238 20.70 1.13 -10.46
N PRO A 239 21.08 -0.04 -11.02
CA PRO A 239 22.26 -0.81 -10.60
C PRO A 239 23.57 -0.01 -10.59
N GLU A 240 23.68 1.02 -11.43
CA GLU A 240 24.85 1.89 -11.56
C GLU A 240 25.14 2.71 -10.29
N TYR A 241 24.13 2.98 -9.45
CA TYR A 241 24.26 3.82 -8.25
C TYR A 241 24.59 3.03 -6.97
N GLN A 242 24.07 1.81 -6.82
CA GLN A 242 24.33 0.95 -5.65
C GLN A 242 25.81 0.52 -5.56
N ALA A 243 26.50 0.41 -6.69
CA ALA A 243 27.92 0.10 -6.76
C ALA A 243 28.82 1.24 -6.21
N GLN A 244 28.31 2.47 -6.10
CA GLN A 244 29.10 3.66 -5.76
C GLN A 244 28.98 4.11 -4.29
N TYR A 245 27.91 3.75 -3.54
CA TYR A 245 27.60 4.44 -2.27
C TYR A 245 27.22 3.60 -1.02
N GLY A 246 27.21 2.26 -1.07
CA GLY A 246 27.01 1.43 0.14
C GLY A 246 25.64 1.59 0.84
N ASP A 247 25.39 0.78 1.88
CA ASP A 247 24.09 0.54 2.59
C ASP A 247 23.47 1.75 3.34
N ASN A 248 23.58 2.97 2.81
CA ASN A 248 22.92 4.14 3.38
C ASN A 248 21.46 4.20 2.95
N ARG A 249 20.61 3.47 3.70
CA ARG A 249 19.13 3.49 3.63
C ARG A 249 18.50 4.82 4.07
N VAL A 250 19.09 5.95 3.70
CA VAL A 250 18.53 7.27 3.97
C VAL A 250 17.78 7.73 2.74
N MET A 251 16.67 7.07 2.45
CA MET A 251 15.56 7.66 1.69
C MET A 251 14.33 7.62 2.57
N ARG A 252 14.25 8.62 3.45
CA ARG A 252 12.97 9.05 4.00
C ARG A 252 12.77 10.47 3.50
N PRO A 253 12.00 10.70 2.43
CA PRO A 253 11.29 11.95 2.34
C PRO A 253 10.54 12.11 3.67
N LYS A 254 10.85 13.16 4.44
CA LYS A 254 9.99 13.61 5.52
C LYS A 254 8.69 14.01 4.83
N ASN A 255 7.70 13.12 4.90
CA ASN A 255 6.40 13.26 4.27
C ASN A 255 6.43 13.25 2.72
N PRO A 256 5.66 12.39 2.05
CA PRO A 256 5.62 12.30 0.58
C PRO A 256 4.78 13.40 -0.10
N TYR A 257 4.19 14.29 0.70
CA TYR A 257 3.38 15.40 0.24
C TYR A 257 4.08 16.68 0.62
N VAL A 258 4.17 17.60 -0.32
CA VAL A 258 4.61 18.95 0.01
C VAL A 258 3.41 19.67 0.56
N ILE A 259 3.42 19.72 1.87
CA ILE A 259 2.51 20.55 2.63
C ILE A 259 3.06 21.95 2.44
N MET A 260 2.25 22.85 1.88
CA MET A 260 2.59 24.26 1.96
C MET A 260 2.75 24.59 3.45
N ASP A 261 3.94 25.06 3.83
CA ASP A 261 4.36 25.24 5.23
C ASP A 261 3.47 26.22 6.02
N GLU A 262 2.49 26.84 5.39
CA GLU A 262 1.52 27.70 6.07
C GLU A 262 0.36 26.89 6.64
N LYS A 263 0.35 26.79 7.98
CA LYS A 263 -0.79 26.30 8.75
C LYS A 263 -2.01 27.16 8.43
N VAL A 264 -3.04 26.55 7.86
CA VAL A 264 -4.22 27.27 7.37
C VAL A 264 -5.28 27.43 8.47
N ALA A 265 -5.46 26.40 9.30
CA ALA A 265 -6.32 26.47 10.47
C ALA A 265 -5.88 25.51 11.57
N GLN A 266 -6.20 25.87 12.81
CA GLN A 266 -6.10 24.97 13.95
C GLN A 266 -7.45 24.24 14.13
N VAL A 267 -7.40 22.96 14.48
CA VAL A 267 -8.57 22.25 15.02
C VAL A 267 -8.95 22.90 16.36
N GLU A 268 -10.24 22.99 16.67
CA GLU A 268 -10.69 23.51 17.97
C GLU A 268 -10.15 22.67 19.13
N ASP A 269 -10.02 23.27 20.32
CA ASP A 269 -9.48 22.62 21.51
C ASP A 269 -10.53 21.70 22.17
N VAL A 270 -11.06 20.76 21.39
CA VAL A 270 -12.08 19.77 21.77
C VAL A 270 -11.67 18.38 21.29
N TYR A 271 -12.14 17.35 22.00
CA TYR A 271 -11.92 15.98 21.58
C TYR A 271 -12.65 15.69 20.26
N VAL A 272 -11.92 15.19 19.26
CA VAL A 272 -12.46 14.71 17.99
C VAL A 272 -12.32 13.19 17.95
N PRO A 273 -13.43 12.43 18.00
CA PRO A 273 -13.38 10.98 18.04
C PRO A 273 -13.00 10.36 16.69
N VAL A 274 -12.44 9.15 16.75
CA VAL A 274 -12.30 8.25 15.61
C VAL A 274 -13.66 7.92 15.01
N GLY A 275 -13.72 7.85 13.68
CA GLY A 275 -14.96 7.71 12.93
C GLY A 275 -15.65 9.05 12.61
N SER A 276 -15.20 10.17 13.19
CA SER A 276 -15.73 11.49 12.85
C SER A 276 -15.36 11.92 11.42
N ARG A 277 -16.35 12.39 10.68
CA ARG A 277 -16.17 13.15 9.43
C ARG A 277 -16.23 14.66 9.63
N ARG A 278 -16.59 15.12 10.83
CA ARG A 278 -16.90 16.51 11.13
C ARG A 278 -15.81 17.06 12.03
N VAL A 279 -14.90 17.83 11.46
CA VAL A 279 -13.73 18.36 12.16
C VAL A 279 -13.97 19.84 12.51
N PRO A 280 -14.05 20.20 13.79
CA PRO A 280 -14.18 21.59 14.20
C PRO A 280 -12.86 22.34 13.99
N VAL A 281 -12.89 23.50 13.34
CA VAL A 281 -11.71 24.34 13.09
C VAL A 281 -11.98 25.78 13.50
N LYS A 282 -10.92 26.44 13.99
CA LYS A 282 -10.96 27.84 14.47
C LYS A 282 -11.21 28.86 13.35
N ASP A 283 -10.93 28.48 12.11
CA ASP A 283 -11.17 29.33 10.94
C ASP A 283 -11.48 28.50 9.69
N ILE A 284 -12.64 28.73 9.08
CA ILE A 284 -13.06 28.10 7.82
C ILE A 284 -12.81 28.95 6.58
N SER A 285 -12.36 30.21 6.74
CA SER A 285 -12.30 31.22 5.68
C SER A 285 -11.45 30.81 4.47
N ASN A 286 -10.41 30.01 4.69
CA ASN A 286 -9.44 29.58 3.68
C ASN A 286 -9.77 28.23 3.02
N PHE A 287 -10.96 27.66 3.27
CA PHE A 287 -11.35 26.36 2.74
C PHE A 287 -12.45 26.45 1.69
N SER A 288 -12.48 25.47 0.80
CA SER A 288 -13.50 25.34 -0.25
C SER A 288 -13.94 23.90 -0.40
N VAL A 289 -15.25 23.70 -0.60
CA VAL A 289 -15.81 22.39 -0.89
C VAL A 289 -15.18 21.82 -2.16
N GLY A 290 -14.81 20.55 -2.12
CA GLY A 290 -14.17 19.83 -3.22
C GLY A 290 -12.65 19.85 -3.20
N LYS A 291 -12.01 20.66 -2.35
CA LYS A 291 -10.53 20.69 -2.20
C LYS A 291 -10.04 19.60 -1.27
N GLU A 292 -8.84 19.08 -1.56
CA GLU A 292 -8.11 18.22 -0.63
C GLU A 292 -7.44 19.08 0.45
N VAL A 293 -7.30 18.52 1.64
CA VAL A 293 -6.58 19.07 2.79
C VAL A 293 -5.79 17.97 3.47
N VAL A 294 -4.80 18.36 4.27
CA VAL A 294 -4.12 17.47 5.21
C VAL A 294 -4.59 17.79 6.62
N ILE A 295 -5.16 16.80 7.30
CA ILE A 295 -5.38 16.86 8.75
C ILE A 295 -4.17 16.24 9.42
N GLU A 296 -3.39 17.05 10.14
CA GLU A 296 -2.23 16.60 10.90
C GLU A 296 -2.58 16.52 12.39
N ARG A 297 -2.33 15.35 12.99
CA ARG A 297 -2.32 15.18 14.44
C ARG A 297 -0.88 15.29 14.93
N ILE A 298 -0.63 16.27 15.79
CA ILE A 298 0.68 16.52 16.39
C ILE A 298 0.69 15.99 17.83
N ALA A 299 1.59 15.06 18.14
CA ALA A 299 1.76 14.52 19.48
C ALA A 299 2.52 15.49 20.42
N ASN A 300 2.23 15.42 21.72
CA ASN A 300 3.06 16.04 22.77
C ASN A 300 3.69 14.98 23.69
N SER A 301 4.55 15.39 24.63
CA SER A 301 5.23 14.46 25.54
C SER A 301 4.26 13.76 26.50
N ALA A 302 3.19 14.43 26.95
CA ALA A 302 2.17 13.83 27.81
C ALA A 302 1.49 12.62 27.15
N TRP A 303 1.34 12.64 25.82
CA TRP A 303 0.84 11.49 25.08
C TRP A 303 1.79 10.29 25.14
N VAL A 304 3.09 10.54 24.93
CA VAL A 304 4.11 9.48 24.98
C VAL A 304 4.19 8.88 26.38
N GLU A 305 4.11 9.72 27.42
CA GLU A 305 4.07 9.31 28.82
C GLU A 305 2.81 8.49 29.16
N ARG A 306 1.63 8.92 28.67
CA ARG A 306 0.37 8.18 28.83
C ARG A 306 0.48 6.77 28.27
N LEU A 307 1.15 6.62 27.12
CA LEU A 307 1.36 5.32 26.48
C LEU A 307 2.47 4.49 27.14
N GLY A 308 3.25 5.05 28.08
CA GLY A 308 4.44 4.43 28.67
C GLY A 308 5.61 4.26 27.70
N MET A 309 5.58 4.96 26.56
CA MET A 309 6.57 4.79 25.49
C MET A 309 7.84 5.63 25.71
N ASP A 310 7.86 6.43 26.76
CA ASP A 310 9.01 7.10 27.36
C ASP A 310 9.83 6.19 28.29
N ARG A 311 9.32 4.99 28.60
CA ARG A 311 9.92 4.05 29.55
C ARG A 311 9.90 2.60 29.05
N ILE A 312 10.12 2.39 27.75
CA ILE A 312 10.15 1.05 27.16
C ILE A 312 11.27 0.24 27.85
N PRO A 313 10.97 -0.96 28.40
CA PRO A 313 11.96 -1.82 29.04
C PRO A 313 13.15 -2.06 28.11
N LYS A 314 14.36 -2.23 28.61
CA LYS A 314 15.51 -2.44 27.73
C LYS A 314 15.58 -3.88 27.23
N ARG A 315 15.94 -4.06 25.95
CA ARG A 315 16.21 -5.38 25.37
C ARG A 315 17.29 -6.10 26.18
N PRO A 316 17.06 -7.35 26.64
CA PRO A 316 17.98 -8.05 27.54
C PRO A 316 19.40 -8.22 26.99
N LEU A 317 19.53 -8.58 25.71
CA LEU A 317 20.82 -8.88 25.07
C LEU A 317 21.53 -7.67 24.46
N ASP A 318 20.82 -6.56 24.28
CA ASP A 318 21.39 -5.34 23.70
C ASP A 318 20.58 -4.11 24.17
N PRO A 319 20.78 -3.67 25.42
CA PRO A 319 20.01 -2.58 26.00
C PRO A 319 20.09 -1.27 25.20
N SER A 320 21.23 -1.03 24.53
CA SER A 320 21.52 0.19 23.78
C SER A 320 20.61 0.39 22.58
N ARG A 321 20.08 -0.70 22.02
CA ARG A 321 19.23 -0.70 20.82
C ARG A 321 17.80 -0.25 21.10
N THR A 322 17.36 -0.26 22.36
CA THR A 322 15.99 0.12 22.71
C THR A 322 15.86 1.63 22.88
N MET A 323 15.15 2.25 21.94
CA MET A 323 14.86 3.69 21.94
C MET A 323 13.43 3.95 22.41
N ASN A 324 13.30 4.89 23.33
CA ASN A 324 12.01 5.45 23.71
C ASN A 324 11.44 6.29 22.57
N TRP A 325 10.13 6.52 22.61
CA TRP A 325 9.45 7.35 21.64
C TRP A 325 9.74 8.83 21.89
N ASP A 326 9.95 9.57 20.82
CA ASP A 326 10.03 11.03 20.81
C ASP A 326 8.76 11.56 20.16
N SER A 327 7.99 12.39 20.87
CA SER A 327 6.72 12.93 20.41
C SER A 327 6.84 13.66 19.07
N ARG A 328 7.99 14.30 18.81
CA ARG A 328 8.30 14.99 17.53
C ARG A 328 8.33 14.05 16.32
N GLN A 329 8.36 12.73 16.54
CA GLN A 329 8.32 11.75 15.46
C GLN A 329 6.89 11.34 15.08
N TYR A 330 5.86 11.75 15.83
CA TYR A 330 4.46 11.33 15.68
C TYR A 330 3.54 12.45 15.20
N GLU A 331 3.96 13.06 14.09
CA GLU A 331 3.12 13.93 13.25
C GLU A 331 2.41 13.05 12.21
N LEU A 332 1.15 12.69 12.49
CA LEU A 332 0.37 11.79 11.64
C LEU A 332 -0.51 12.61 10.70
N ARG A 333 -0.35 12.39 9.40
CA ARG A 333 -0.97 13.20 8.34
C ARG A 333 -2.01 12.40 7.57
N TYR A 334 -3.23 12.92 7.50
CA TYR A 334 -4.36 12.29 6.84
C TYR A 334 -4.85 13.17 5.69
N VAL A 335 -4.70 12.69 4.45
CA VAL A 335 -5.21 13.40 3.27
C VAL A 335 -6.71 13.17 3.15
N ARG A 336 -7.49 14.25 3.07
CA ARG A 336 -8.96 14.22 3.05
C ARG A 336 -9.51 15.21 2.04
N LYS A 337 -10.71 14.95 1.51
CA LYS A 337 -11.43 15.91 0.67
C LYS A 337 -12.55 16.56 1.46
N ILE A 338 -12.66 17.87 1.36
CA ILE A 338 -13.78 18.63 1.94
C ILE A 338 -15.02 18.37 1.08
N THR A 339 -16.08 17.83 1.70
CA THR A 339 -17.38 17.56 1.07
C THR A 339 -18.43 18.61 1.42
N ALA A 340 -18.30 19.26 2.58
CA ALA A 340 -19.11 20.40 2.98
C ALA A 340 -18.36 21.25 4.02
N ILE A 341 -18.81 22.50 4.19
CA ILE A 341 -18.32 23.43 5.22
C ILE A 341 -19.52 23.96 5.97
N GLU A 342 -19.49 23.91 7.30
CA GLU A 342 -20.55 24.41 8.16
C GLU A 342 -20.04 25.56 9.02
N THR A 343 -20.68 26.72 8.98
CA THR A 343 -20.40 27.82 9.91
C THR A 343 -20.92 27.48 11.30
N LEU A 344 -20.14 27.72 12.35
CA LEU A 344 -20.70 27.80 13.70
C LEU A 344 -21.56 29.06 13.76
N ARG A 345 -22.88 28.91 13.58
CA ARG A 345 -23.81 30.00 13.90
C ARG A 345 -23.69 30.25 15.40
N ARG A 346 -23.02 31.33 15.79
CA ARG A 346 -23.27 31.93 17.10
C ARG A 346 -24.78 32.14 17.16
N ARG A 347 -25.48 31.48 18.09
CA ARG A 347 -26.86 31.84 18.39
C ARG A 347 -26.82 33.31 18.83
N SER A 348 -27.06 34.21 17.90
CA SER A 348 -27.35 35.60 18.21
C SER A 348 -28.67 35.61 18.96
N SER A 349 -28.59 35.88 20.26
CA SER A 349 -29.70 36.28 21.13
C SER A 349 -30.97 35.43 21.02
N ILE A 350 -30.99 34.28 21.69
CA ILE A 350 -32.22 33.93 22.41
C ILE A 350 -32.18 34.80 23.65
N LYS A 351 -33.05 35.81 23.75
CA LYS A 351 -33.37 36.43 25.04
C LYS A 351 -33.80 35.27 25.93
N GLU A 352 -33.05 35.00 26.99
CA GLU A 352 -33.54 34.16 28.08
C GLU A 352 -34.79 34.84 28.65
N GLU A 353 -35.98 34.40 28.21
CA GLU A 353 -37.14 34.48 29.11
C GLU A 353 -36.91 33.41 30.17
N VAL A 354 -36.51 33.87 31.34
CA VAL A 354 -36.42 33.07 32.55
C VAL A 354 -37.85 32.78 33.00
N ASP A 355 -38.37 31.61 32.66
CA ASP A 355 -39.59 31.11 33.29
C ASP A 355 -39.31 30.88 34.78
N THR A 356 -39.94 31.71 35.61
CA THR A 356 -39.96 31.58 37.07
C THR A 356 -41.28 30.97 37.51
N ASN A 357 -41.25 30.12 38.52
CA ASN A 357 -42.47 29.75 39.24
C ASN A 357 -43.04 31.00 39.95
N GLN A 358 -44.33 30.98 40.35
CA GLN A 358 -44.97 32.08 41.11
C GLN A 358 -44.27 32.40 42.47
N ASP A 359 -43.31 31.59 42.90
CA ASP A 359 -42.51 31.76 44.11
C ASP A 359 -41.04 32.19 43.86
N GLY A 360 -40.64 32.45 42.61
CA GLY A 360 -39.32 32.98 42.27
C GLY A 360 -38.17 31.96 42.22
N THR A 361 -38.45 30.65 42.22
CA THR A 361 -37.42 29.61 42.09
C THR A 361 -37.12 29.22 40.63
N LEU A 362 -35.83 28.99 40.31
CA LEU A 362 -35.33 28.66 38.96
C LEU A 362 -35.57 27.18 38.60
N LEU A 363 -36.16 26.92 37.43
CA LEU A 363 -36.32 25.57 36.88
C LEU A 363 -34.97 25.03 36.36
N LYS A 364 -34.38 24.03 37.04
CA LYS A 364 -33.25 23.25 36.49
C LYS A 364 -33.71 22.49 35.24
N ARG A 365 -33.23 22.88 34.06
CA ARG A 365 -33.36 22.07 32.83
C ARG A 365 -32.10 21.23 32.60
N SER A 366 -32.25 19.91 32.60
CA SER A 366 -31.27 18.94 32.12
C SER A 366 -31.24 18.96 30.59
N TRP A 367 -30.07 19.21 30.00
CA TRP A 367 -29.88 19.15 28.55
C TRP A 367 -29.55 17.72 28.13
N ILE A 368 -30.55 17.00 27.62
CA ILE A 368 -30.34 15.82 26.77
C ILE A 368 -30.36 16.30 25.32
N MET A 369 -29.25 16.14 24.60
CA MET A 369 -29.21 16.33 23.14
C MET A 369 -30.12 15.29 22.48
N ARG A 370 -31.31 15.72 22.01
CA ARG A 370 -32.12 14.91 21.10
C ARG A 370 -31.68 15.20 19.66
N ASN A 371 -30.98 14.25 19.05
CA ASN A 371 -30.84 14.17 17.60
C ASN A 371 -32.25 14.03 17.00
N ARG A 372 -32.66 15.02 16.20
CA ARG A 372 -33.92 14.97 15.46
C ARG A 372 -33.65 14.37 14.08
N THR A 373 -33.62 13.04 13.99
CA THR A 373 -33.84 12.34 12.72
C THR A 373 -35.34 12.13 12.55
N SER A 374 -35.89 12.55 11.42
CA SER A 374 -37.28 12.32 11.05
C SER A 374 -37.45 10.89 10.53
N ASN A 375 -38.14 10.03 11.27
CA ASN A 375 -39.08 9.04 10.72
C ASN A 375 -39.96 8.37 11.80
N PRO A 376 -41.11 7.75 11.43
CA PRO A 376 -42.28 7.61 12.31
C PRO A 376 -42.20 6.42 13.28
N ARG A 377 -42.98 6.54 14.37
CA ARG A 377 -43.09 5.60 15.51
C ARG A 377 -43.50 4.18 15.11
N PRO A 378 -43.16 3.20 15.97
CA PRO A 378 -44.21 2.39 16.58
C PRO A 378 -44.06 2.26 18.12
N ALA A 379 -44.96 1.47 18.71
CA ALA A 379 -45.56 1.65 20.04
C ALA A 379 -44.82 1.05 21.25
N GLN A 380 -45.06 1.70 22.40
CA GLN A 380 -45.22 1.23 23.79
C GLN A 380 -44.77 -0.20 24.19
N ALA A 381 -43.94 -0.32 25.25
CA ALA A 381 -44.23 -0.85 26.61
C ALA A 381 -42.90 -1.01 27.44
N PRO A 382 -42.86 -1.45 28.73
CA PRO A 382 -42.65 -0.54 29.88
C PRO A 382 -41.48 -0.87 30.88
N LEU A 383 -41.09 0.18 31.63
CA LEU A 383 -40.67 0.33 33.06
C LEU A 383 -39.87 -0.71 33.89
N LEU A 384 -38.96 -0.12 34.70
CA LEU A 384 -38.33 -0.50 36.00
C LEU A 384 -37.19 -1.54 35.92
N VAL A 385 -36.01 -1.33 36.53
CA VAL A 385 -35.74 -1.31 38.00
C VAL A 385 -34.54 -0.40 38.40
N ASP A 386 -34.66 0.28 39.55
CA ASP A 386 -33.66 1.11 40.27
C ASP A 386 -32.61 0.31 41.05
N LEU A 387 -31.37 0.83 41.20
CA LEU A 387 -30.49 0.63 42.37
C LEU A 387 -29.47 1.82 42.54
N PRO A 388 -28.91 2.06 43.76
CA PRO A 388 -28.76 3.41 44.34
C PRO A 388 -27.36 4.05 44.32
N LEU A 389 -27.36 5.38 44.50
CA LEU A 389 -26.22 6.29 44.67
C LEU A 389 -25.56 6.20 46.06
N HIS A 390 -24.22 6.28 46.10
CA HIS A 390 -23.42 6.52 47.30
C HIS A 390 -22.89 7.97 47.31
N ASP A 391 -23.11 8.64 48.45
CA ASP A 391 -22.61 9.98 48.80
C ASP A 391 -21.09 10.04 48.97
N ALA A 392 -20.49 11.16 48.56
CA ALA A 392 -19.26 11.69 49.16
C ALA A 392 -19.17 13.22 49.01
N THR A 393 -19.26 13.90 50.14
CA THR A 393 -19.14 15.35 50.35
C THR A 393 -17.68 15.83 50.38
N GLY A 394 -17.39 17.01 49.83
CA GLY A 394 -16.14 17.73 50.08
C GLY A 394 -16.04 19.07 49.34
N ALA A 395 -16.38 20.17 50.02
CA ALA A 395 -16.24 21.55 49.53
C ALA A 395 -14.86 22.16 49.87
N PRO A 396 -14.31 23.09 49.07
CA PRO A 396 -13.19 23.95 49.50
C PRO A 396 -13.64 25.40 49.83
N PRO A 397 -12.87 26.14 50.65
CA PRO A 397 -13.31 27.39 51.26
C PRO A 397 -12.99 28.65 50.44
N THR A 398 -13.81 29.67 50.69
CA THR A 398 -13.76 31.05 50.18
C THR A 398 -12.70 31.90 50.90
N SER A 399 -12.06 32.84 50.19
CA SER A 399 -11.44 34.02 50.79
C SER A 399 -11.85 35.31 50.05
N LYS A 400 -12.22 36.34 50.83
CA LYS A 400 -12.64 37.67 50.39
C LYS A 400 -11.48 38.67 50.53
N ALA A 401 -11.34 39.50 49.49
CA ALA A 401 -11.14 40.95 49.44
C ALA A 401 -10.09 41.66 50.33
N SER A 402 -9.27 42.49 49.67
CA SER A 402 -9.11 43.92 50.04
C SER A 402 -8.31 44.70 48.97
N ILE A 403 -8.83 45.87 48.59
CA ILE A 403 -8.25 46.93 47.73
C ILE A 403 -7.44 47.90 48.62
N PRO A 404 -6.42 48.60 48.09
CA PRO A 404 -6.44 50.06 48.23
C PRO A 404 -6.05 50.84 46.96
N SER A 405 -6.61 52.05 46.92
CA SER A 405 -6.52 53.15 45.96
C SER A 405 -5.22 53.96 46.05
N SER A 406 -4.79 54.56 44.93
CA SER A 406 -4.18 55.90 44.93
C SER A 406 -4.24 56.56 43.55
N GLU A 407 -4.73 57.78 43.54
CA GLU A 407 -4.86 58.74 42.43
C GLU A 407 -3.50 59.29 41.94
N GLY A 408 -3.46 59.87 40.74
CA GLY A 408 -2.31 60.60 40.22
C GLY A 408 -2.47 61.20 38.82
N GLU A 409 -3.16 62.34 38.76
CA GLU A 409 -2.98 63.54 37.90
C GLU A 409 -3.00 63.50 36.35
N LEU A 410 -3.77 64.46 35.82
CA LEU A 410 -3.89 64.92 34.44
C LEU A 410 -2.95 66.11 34.15
N GLY A 411 -2.44 66.21 32.92
CA GLY A 411 -1.90 67.45 32.33
C GLY A 411 -1.80 67.40 30.79
N PRO A 412 -1.96 68.51 30.03
CA PRO A 412 -2.56 68.45 28.68
C PRO A 412 -1.70 68.99 27.50
N ARG A 413 -2.13 68.61 26.28
CA ARG A 413 -2.04 69.28 24.96
C ARG A 413 -0.75 69.24 24.10
N GLY A 414 -1.00 68.95 22.81
CA GLY A 414 -0.17 69.23 21.61
C GLY A 414 -0.09 67.97 20.73
N GLY A 415 -0.71 67.80 19.56
CA GLY A 415 -1.10 68.75 18.52
C GLY A 415 -0.24 68.48 17.27
N ALA A 416 -0.60 67.52 16.41
CA ALA A 416 -0.04 67.41 15.06
C ALA A 416 -0.96 66.61 14.11
N LYS A 417 -1.52 67.36 13.17
CA LYS A 417 -1.87 67.06 11.77
C LYS A 417 -2.64 65.77 11.42
N VAL A 418 -3.86 66.02 10.96
CA VAL A 418 -4.60 65.25 9.96
C VAL A 418 -3.87 65.42 8.62
N ASP A 419 -3.41 64.33 8.05
CA ASP A 419 -3.23 64.19 6.60
C ASP A 419 -4.18 63.06 6.18
N ASP A 420 -5.08 63.42 5.26
CA ASP A 420 -6.02 62.53 4.60
C ASP A 420 -5.23 61.56 3.70
N ASP A 421 -5.21 60.28 4.07
CA ASP A 421 -4.85 59.19 3.15
C ASP A 421 -6.01 58.20 3.10
N GLU A 422 -6.36 57.88 1.86
CA GLU A 422 -7.53 57.15 1.39
C GLU A 422 -7.84 55.87 2.18
N ASP A 423 -9.15 55.70 2.46
CA ASP A 423 -9.78 54.44 2.83
C ASP A 423 -9.50 53.37 1.76
N ASP A 424 -8.39 52.66 1.88
CA ASP A 424 -8.15 51.43 1.15
C ASP A 424 -8.81 50.26 1.90
N TYR A 425 -9.63 49.51 1.16
CA TYR A 425 -10.52 48.46 1.64
C TYR A 425 -9.79 47.37 2.45
N ASN A 426 -9.84 47.44 3.79
CA ASN A 426 -9.44 46.32 4.62
C ASN A 426 -10.61 45.32 4.77
N VAL A 427 -10.66 44.36 3.85
CA VAL A 427 -11.56 43.20 3.91
C VAL A 427 -11.35 42.47 5.23
N SER A 428 -12.45 42.31 5.97
CA SER A 428 -12.53 41.77 7.33
C SER A 428 -11.67 40.52 7.60
N ASN A 429 -10.62 40.68 8.42
CA ASN A 429 -9.73 39.58 8.87
C ASN A 429 -10.34 38.77 10.04
N THR A 430 -11.66 38.55 10.02
CA THR A 430 -12.36 37.89 11.13
C THR A 430 -12.31 36.38 10.94
N LYS A 431 -11.54 35.67 11.78
CA LYS A 431 -11.55 34.20 11.80
C LYS A 431 -12.97 33.69 12.01
N VAL A 432 -13.42 32.78 11.15
CA VAL A 432 -14.78 32.24 11.20
C VAL A 432 -14.71 30.81 11.72
N PRO A 433 -15.05 30.52 12.99
CA PRO A 433 -15.07 29.15 13.46
C PRO A 433 -16.15 28.34 12.73
N GLY A 434 -15.88 27.07 12.48
CA GLY A 434 -16.81 26.19 11.78
C GLY A 434 -16.38 24.74 11.78
N TYR A 435 -17.00 23.95 10.91
CA TYR A 435 -16.69 22.54 10.71
C TYR A 435 -16.32 22.27 9.25
N LEU A 436 -15.27 21.48 9.07
CA LEU A 436 -14.96 20.82 7.81
C LEU A 436 -15.60 19.44 7.81
N ILE A 437 -16.39 19.13 6.78
CA ILE A 437 -16.97 17.80 6.59
C ILE A 437 -16.13 17.05 5.57
N LEU A 438 -15.59 15.90 5.97
CA LEU A 438 -14.61 15.12 5.23
C LEU A 438 -15.27 13.95 4.49
N ASP A 439 -14.69 13.55 3.37
CA ASP A 439 -15.09 12.36 2.62
C ASP A 439 -14.90 11.06 3.43
N ILE A 440 -13.70 10.90 3.97
CA ILE A 440 -13.27 9.73 4.76
C ILE A 440 -13.15 10.15 6.23
N PRO A 441 -13.68 9.36 7.18
CA PRO A 441 -13.55 9.70 8.60
C PRO A 441 -12.10 9.72 9.06
N LEU A 442 -11.84 10.43 10.16
CA LEU A 442 -10.57 10.31 10.87
C LEU A 442 -10.46 8.91 11.48
N VAL A 443 -9.28 8.31 11.36
CA VAL A 443 -8.96 6.98 11.92
C VAL A 443 -8.01 7.07 13.12
N MET A 444 -7.82 8.30 13.61
CA MET A 444 -7.06 8.66 14.80
C MET A 444 -7.79 9.84 15.42
N ASN A 445 -7.92 9.81 16.75
CA ASN A 445 -8.54 10.89 17.49
C ASN A 445 -7.64 12.13 17.54
N ILE A 446 -8.24 13.27 17.86
CA ILE A 446 -7.52 14.48 18.23
C ILE A 446 -7.96 14.84 19.65
N ASP A 447 -7.05 14.72 20.59
CA ASP A 447 -7.27 15.06 22.00
C ASP A 447 -6.36 16.26 22.37
N PRO A 448 -6.93 17.41 22.77
CA PRO A 448 -6.16 18.61 23.10
C PRO A 448 -5.24 18.42 24.31
N VAL A 449 -5.49 17.43 25.17
CA VAL A 449 -4.59 17.09 26.29
C VAL A 449 -3.29 16.46 25.78
N TYR A 450 -3.39 15.64 24.74
CA TYR A 450 -2.31 14.79 24.23
C TYR A 450 -1.73 15.26 22.89
N GLY A 451 -2.07 16.47 22.48
CA GLY A 451 -1.61 17.01 21.21
C GLY A 451 -2.48 18.13 20.68
N SER A 452 -2.31 18.44 19.41
CA SER A 452 -3.15 19.36 18.68
C SER A 452 -3.46 18.85 17.28
N GLY A 453 -4.51 19.38 16.67
CA GLY A 453 -4.84 19.17 15.28
C GLY A 453 -4.55 20.43 14.46
N VAL A 454 -3.93 20.26 13.30
CA VAL A 454 -3.70 21.34 12.34
C VAL A 454 -4.21 20.92 10.97
N VAL A 455 -4.78 21.87 10.24
CA VAL A 455 -5.23 21.68 8.86
C VAL A 455 -4.35 22.49 7.93
N TYR A 456 -3.84 21.82 6.90
CA TYR A 456 -3.07 22.44 5.82
C TYR A 456 -3.82 22.31 4.50
N ASN A 457 -3.62 23.29 3.61
CA ASN A 457 -3.97 23.14 2.22
C ASN A 457 -3.15 22.01 1.61
N PHE A 458 -3.80 21.18 0.80
CA PHE A 458 -3.11 20.13 0.07
C PHE A 458 -2.73 20.67 -1.32
N GLU A 459 -1.44 20.85 -1.52
CA GLU A 459 -0.87 21.04 -2.85
C GLU A 459 0.14 19.93 -3.15
N ARG A 460 0.43 19.72 -4.42
CA ARG A 460 1.44 18.75 -4.84
C ARG A 460 2.54 19.51 -5.56
N GLU A 461 3.76 19.44 -5.04
CA GLU A 461 4.95 19.96 -5.72
C GLU A 461 5.11 19.39 -7.13
N THR A 462 4.77 18.11 -7.30
CA THR A 462 4.90 17.42 -8.58
C THR A 462 3.66 16.61 -8.91
N LYS A 463 3.40 16.48 -10.21
CA LYS A 463 2.36 15.59 -10.72
C LYS A 463 2.84 14.15 -10.55
N ILE A 464 2.41 13.49 -9.47
CA ILE A 464 2.67 12.07 -9.26
C ILE A 464 1.94 11.20 -10.30
N PRO A 465 2.53 10.07 -10.73
CA PRO A 465 1.87 9.12 -11.61
C PRO A 465 0.57 8.62 -11.01
N SER A 466 -0.39 8.38 -11.90
CA SER A 466 -1.72 7.90 -11.57
C SER A 466 -2.15 6.85 -12.58
N ASP A 467 -2.95 5.88 -12.15
CA ASP A 467 -3.48 4.85 -13.03
C ASP A 467 -2.37 4.03 -13.71
N VAL A 468 -1.38 3.60 -12.91
CA VAL A 468 -0.26 2.73 -13.34
C VAL A 468 -0.51 1.30 -12.86
N GLY A 469 -0.30 0.32 -13.74
CA GLY A 469 -0.67 -1.07 -13.47
C GLY A 469 0.41 -2.10 -13.80
N LEU A 470 0.46 -3.16 -12.98
CA LEU A 470 1.16 -4.41 -13.28
C LEU A 470 0.16 -5.57 -13.23
N GLU A 471 0.06 -6.36 -14.30
CA GLU A 471 -0.98 -7.39 -14.36
C GLU A 471 -0.68 -8.66 -15.15
N ASN A 472 -1.29 -9.76 -14.72
CA ASN A 472 -1.40 -11.03 -15.46
C ASN A 472 -0.05 -11.65 -15.88
N LEU A 473 0.91 -11.71 -14.95
CA LEU A 473 2.25 -12.28 -15.17
C LEU A 473 2.86 -12.88 -13.91
N ALA A 474 3.94 -13.65 -14.06
CA ALA A 474 4.74 -14.14 -12.95
C ALA A 474 6.09 -13.40 -12.87
N LEU A 475 6.56 -13.15 -11.65
CA LEU A 475 7.86 -12.56 -11.32
C LEU A 475 8.69 -13.59 -10.55
N TRP A 476 9.86 -13.98 -11.07
CA TRP A 476 10.71 -14.97 -10.42
C TRP A 476 12.09 -14.38 -10.13
N SER A 477 12.60 -14.47 -8.91
CA SER A 477 14.00 -14.16 -8.63
C SER A 477 14.89 -15.37 -8.85
N ASP A 478 15.91 -15.21 -9.69
CA ASP A 478 17.06 -16.11 -9.69
C ASP A 478 17.88 -15.85 -8.41
N HIS A 479 18.47 -16.89 -7.82
CA HIS A 479 19.25 -16.84 -6.58
C HIS A 479 20.33 -17.94 -6.56
N ASP A 480 21.28 -17.88 -5.64
CA ASP A 480 22.25 -18.96 -5.46
C ASP A 480 21.58 -20.21 -4.86
N LEU A 481 21.38 -21.23 -5.69
CA LEU A 481 20.79 -22.52 -5.29
C LEU A 481 21.61 -23.26 -4.22
N LYS A 482 22.87 -22.89 -3.99
CA LYS A 482 23.71 -23.47 -2.92
C LYS A 482 23.52 -22.77 -1.58
N ASN A 483 22.82 -21.64 -1.55
CA ASN A 483 22.57 -20.85 -0.36
C ASN A 483 21.07 -20.61 -0.18
N ALA A 484 20.43 -21.39 0.69
CA ALA A 484 19.01 -21.23 1.01
C ALA A 484 18.67 -19.89 1.69
N GLU A 485 19.68 -19.17 2.20
CA GLU A 485 19.56 -17.85 2.80
C GLU A 485 20.22 -16.76 1.94
N ASP A 486 20.31 -16.95 0.62
CA ASP A 486 20.84 -15.92 -0.29
C ASP A 486 20.09 -14.59 -0.10
N GLU A 487 20.85 -13.50 -0.14
CA GLU A 487 20.38 -12.12 0.00
C GLU A 487 20.95 -11.21 -1.11
N HIS A 488 21.74 -11.78 -2.03
CA HIS A 488 22.31 -11.10 -3.19
C HIS A 488 21.47 -11.37 -4.44
N HIS A 489 20.17 -11.12 -4.35
CA HIS A 489 19.21 -11.24 -5.45
C HIS A 489 18.02 -10.29 -5.28
N GLY A 490 16.92 -10.53 -6.01
CA GLY A 490 15.70 -9.73 -5.94
C GLY A 490 15.15 -9.60 -4.51
N TRP A 491 15.02 -8.36 -4.04
CA TRP A 491 14.61 -8.01 -2.70
C TRP A 491 13.08 -7.90 -2.59
N PHE A 492 12.46 -6.75 -2.89
CA PHE A 492 11.01 -6.68 -3.14
C PHE A 492 10.70 -7.00 -4.61
N ALA A 493 9.69 -7.84 -4.84
CA ALA A 493 9.19 -8.12 -6.17
C ALA A 493 8.57 -6.87 -6.84
N VAL A 494 7.81 -6.09 -6.06
CA VAL A 494 7.19 -4.85 -6.54
C VAL A 494 7.22 -3.76 -5.46
N GLN A 495 7.71 -2.58 -5.83
CA GLN A 495 7.63 -1.37 -5.01
C GLN A 495 6.72 -0.33 -5.67
N ILE A 496 5.81 0.22 -4.87
CA ILE A 496 4.85 1.26 -5.28
C ILE A 496 5.05 2.44 -4.35
N ASP A 497 5.50 3.59 -4.88
CA ASP A 497 5.71 4.78 -4.07
C ASP A 497 5.49 6.07 -4.87
N HIS A 498 5.16 7.16 -4.17
CA HIS A 498 4.86 8.47 -4.77
C HIS A 498 3.92 8.38 -5.98
N CYS A 499 2.85 7.60 -5.87
CA CYS A 499 1.86 7.43 -6.94
C CYS A 499 0.47 7.18 -6.36
N GLN A 500 -0.55 7.31 -7.20
CA GLN A 500 -1.93 7.13 -6.76
C GLN A 500 -2.77 6.31 -7.72
N HIS A 501 -3.83 5.69 -7.23
CA HIS A 501 -4.72 4.89 -8.08
C HIS A 501 -3.94 3.86 -8.93
N CYS A 502 -2.91 3.25 -8.34
CA CYS A 502 -2.13 2.21 -9.01
C CYS A 502 -2.58 0.83 -8.56
N TRP A 503 -2.26 -0.19 -9.35
CA TRP A 503 -2.63 -1.56 -9.02
C TRP A 503 -1.58 -2.59 -9.38
N VAL A 504 -1.61 -3.69 -8.62
CA VAL A 504 -0.96 -4.96 -8.97
C VAL A 504 -2.05 -6.03 -8.93
N THR A 505 -2.27 -6.72 -10.03
CA THR A 505 -3.39 -7.67 -10.13
C THR A 505 -3.03 -8.95 -10.86
N ASP A 506 -3.44 -10.09 -10.34
CA ASP A 506 -3.19 -11.40 -11.00
C ASP A 506 -1.68 -11.64 -11.23
N VAL A 507 -0.86 -11.35 -10.21
CA VAL A 507 0.61 -11.49 -10.25
C VAL A 507 1.06 -12.58 -9.28
N LYS A 508 1.90 -13.49 -9.77
CA LYS A 508 2.59 -14.47 -8.92
C LYS A 508 4.06 -14.10 -8.74
N ALA A 509 4.54 -13.94 -7.53
CA ALA A 509 5.95 -13.71 -7.24
C ALA A 509 6.55 -14.89 -6.45
N LYS A 510 7.77 -15.30 -6.80
CA LYS A 510 8.49 -16.33 -6.03
C LYS A 510 9.99 -16.05 -5.93
N ASN A 511 10.61 -16.61 -4.89
CA ASN A 511 12.05 -16.55 -4.62
C ASN A 511 12.60 -15.16 -4.27
N PHE A 512 11.75 -14.12 -4.17
CA PHE A 512 12.19 -12.81 -3.70
C PHE A 512 12.36 -12.82 -2.18
N VAL A 513 13.25 -11.97 -1.65
CA VAL A 513 13.38 -11.78 -0.19
C VAL A 513 12.06 -11.29 0.42
N SER A 514 11.30 -10.49 -0.32
CA SER A 514 10.03 -9.88 0.09
C SER A 514 9.11 -9.64 -1.11
N GLY A 515 7.87 -9.31 -0.80
CA GLY A 515 6.78 -9.31 -1.75
C GLY A 515 6.49 -7.98 -2.40
N ILE A 516 5.26 -7.51 -2.23
CA ILE A 516 4.71 -6.28 -2.79
C ILE A 516 4.56 -5.24 -1.68
N LYS A 517 5.09 -4.05 -1.91
CA LYS A 517 5.07 -2.95 -0.95
C LYS A 517 4.46 -1.69 -1.55
N ALA A 518 3.47 -1.13 -0.85
CA ALA A 518 2.97 0.23 -1.05
C ALA A 518 3.59 1.16 0.01
N SER A 519 4.61 1.91 -0.37
CA SER A 519 5.41 2.78 0.49
C SER A 519 4.63 4.05 0.91
N PRO A 520 5.15 4.85 1.87
CA PRO A 520 4.41 5.96 2.47
C PRO A 520 3.84 7.00 1.49
N GLY A 521 4.48 7.23 0.33
CA GLY A 521 4.02 8.18 -0.69
C GLY A 521 2.92 7.70 -1.61
N SER A 522 2.44 6.48 -1.39
CA SER A 522 1.37 5.90 -2.18
C SER A 522 -0.02 6.16 -1.58
N LYS A 523 -1.03 6.38 -2.44
CA LYS A 523 -2.43 6.55 -2.03
C LYS A 523 -3.39 5.82 -2.97
N HIS A 524 -4.45 5.20 -2.45
CA HIS A 524 -5.44 4.47 -3.27
C HIS A 524 -4.82 3.34 -4.11
N ILE A 525 -3.98 2.53 -3.48
CA ILE A 525 -3.35 1.38 -4.12
C ILE A 525 -4.23 0.14 -3.98
N THR A 526 -4.38 -0.64 -5.04
CA THR A 526 -5.03 -1.96 -4.98
C THR A 526 -4.05 -3.06 -5.35
N ILE A 527 -3.83 -3.99 -4.44
CA ILE A 527 -3.13 -5.25 -4.68
C ILE A 527 -4.20 -6.33 -4.59
N GLN A 528 -4.37 -7.12 -5.64
CA GLN A 528 -5.48 -8.08 -5.67
C GLN A 528 -5.13 -9.35 -6.45
N ASP A 529 -5.58 -10.50 -5.96
CA ASP A 529 -5.44 -11.77 -6.66
C ASP A 529 -3.96 -12.09 -6.95
N CYS A 530 -3.09 -11.76 -6.00
CA CYS A 530 -1.66 -12.02 -6.06
C CYS A 530 -1.29 -13.22 -5.18
N GLU A 531 -0.21 -13.91 -5.55
CA GLU A 531 0.40 -15.00 -4.77
C GLU A 531 1.89 -14.70 -4.61
N ILE A 532 2.39 -14.72 -3.38
CA ILE A 532 3.80 -14.52 -3.07
C ILE A 532 4.27 -15.72 -2.25
N ARG A 533 5.31 -16.42 -2.72
CA ARG A 533 5.74 -17.67 -2.10
C ARG A 533 7.24 -17.90 -2.18
N ASP A 534 7.69 -18.90 -1.44
CA ASP A 534 9.05 -19.44 -1.46
C ASP A 534 10.14 -18.35 -1.34
N PRO A 535 10.07 -17.44 -0.35
CA PRO A 535 11.08 -16.40 -0.21
C PRO A 535 12.46 -17.01 0.10
N ILE A 536 13.48 -16.51 -0.59
CA ILE A 536 14.89 -16.84 -0.32
C ILE A 536 15.47 -15.68 0.47
N SER A 537 15.83 -15.95 1.72
CA SER A 537 16.46 -15.02 2.65
C SER A 537 16.69 -15.72 3.98
N LYS A 538 17.37 -15.06 4.91
CA LYS A 538 17.32 -15.46 6.32
C LYS A 538 15.88 -15.40 6.86
N PRO A 539 15.32 -16.49 7.40
CA PRO A 539 13.89 -16.60 7.69
C PRO A 539 13.43 -15.77 8.90
N THR A 540 14.29 -15.58 9.89
CA THR A 540 13.92 -14.98 11.18
C THR A 540 14.46 -13.57 11.38
N GLU A 541 15.35 -13.12 10.49
CA GLU A 541 15.94 -11.78 10.61
C GLU A 541 14.95 -10.67 10.25
N GLY A 542 14.97 -9.59 11.03
CA GLY A 542 14.19 -8.39 10.76
C GLY A 542 14.45 -7.79 9.38
N GLY A 543 13.42 -7.23 8.75
CA GLY A 543 13.53 -6.57 7.44
C GLY A 543 13.41 -7.48 6.21
N ARG A 544 13.14 -8.77 6.40
CA ARG A 544 12.89 -9.74 5.31
C ARG A 544 11.51 -10.37 5.41
N ARG A 545 11.12 -11.02 4.31
CA ARG A 545 9.90 -11.82 4.16
C ARG A 545 8.63 -11.03 4.50
N TYR A 546 8.58 -9.79 4.03
CA TYR A 546 7.41 -8.89 4.11
C TYR A 546 6.60 -9.06 2.84
N MET A 547 5.48 -9.79 2.90
CA MET A 547 4.77 -10.22 1.68
C MET A 547 3.85 -9.13 1.14
N TYR A 548 2.91 -8.65 1.95
CA TYR A 548 2.01 -7.56 1.59
C TYR A 548 2.15 -6.45 2.61
N MET A 549 2.80 -5.36 2.20
CA MET A 549 3.10 -4.24 3.08
C MET A 549 2.37 -2.97 2.62
N LEU A 550 1.49 -2.44 3.47
CA LEU A 550 0.87 -1.13 3.29
C LEU A 550 1.48 -0.11 4.26
N GLN A 551 2.11 0.93 3.74
CA GLN A 551 2.64 2.07 4.51
C GLN A 551 2.08 3.42 4.07
N GLY A 552 1.45 3.46 2.88
CA GLY A 552 0.69 4.62 2.39
C GLY A 552 -0.71 4.70 3.00
N GLN A 553 -1.60 5.45 2.35
CA GLN A 553 -2.98 5.67 2.81
C GLN A 553 -4.01 5.14 1.80
N MET A 554 -5.16 4.69 2.29
CA MET A 554 -6.25 4.18 1.45
C MET A 554 -5.85 3.01 0.57
N GLY A 555 -4.92 2.17 1.03
CA GLY A 555 -4.50 0.94 0.39
C GLY A 555 -5.47 -0.21 0.63
N LEU A 556 -5.59 -1.09 -0.37
CA LEU A 556 -6.43 -2.29 -0.35
C LEU A 556 -5.63 -3.49 -0.84
N VAL A 557 -5.49 -4.51 0.00
CA VAL A 557 -5.03 -5.85 -0.37
C VAL A 557 -6.22 -6.79 -0.30
N LYS A 558 -6.54 -7.51 -1.39
CA LYS A 558 -7.66 -8.47 -1.39
C LYS A 558 -7.38 -9.76 -2.16
N ARG A 559 -7.87 -10.90 -1.67
CA ARG A 559 -7.69 -12.21 -2.33
C ARG A 559 -6.24 -12.53 -2.65
N CYS A 560 -5.38 -12.22 -1.69
CA CYS A 560 -3.96 -12.43 -1.82
C CYS A 560 -3.53 -13.63 -0.99
N THR A 561 -2.55 -14.38 -1.48
CA THR A 561 -1.92 -15.47 -0.74
C THR A 561 -0.44 -15.21 -0.50
N ALA A 562 0.03 -15.62 0.67
CA ALA A 562 1.43 -15.57 1.09
C ALA A 562 1.87 -16.93 1.66
N SER A 563 3.12 -17.33 1.42
CA SER A 563 3.68 -18.51 2.09
C SER A 563 5.08 -18.28 2.65
N ASP A 564 5.38 -19.00 3.74
CA ASP A 564 6.73 -19.09 4.33
C ASP A 564 7.31 -17.72 4.71
N SER A 565 6.41 -16.81 5.07
CA SER A 565 6.67 -15.42 5.39
C SER A 565 7.21 -15.22 6.79
N ARG A 566 7.79 -14.04 7.04
CA ARG A 566 7.92 -13.52 8.40
C ARG A 566 6.67 -12.71 8.74
N HIS A 567 6.33 -11.73 7.91
CA HIS A 567 5.07 -11.00 8.00
C HIS A 567 4.35 -11.07 6.65
N ASP A 568 3.18 -11.69 6.64
CA ASP A 568 2.30 -11.86 5.49
C ASP A 568 1.51 -10.58 5.18
N PHE A 569 0.69 -10.08 6.11
CA PHE A 569 -0.17 -8.90 5.93
C PHE A 569 0.13 -7.84 6.99
N MET A 570 0.90 -6.81 6.62
CA MET A 570 1.49 -5.94 7.64
C MET A 570 1.56 -4.46 7.26
N THR A 571 1.63 -3.61 8.29
CA THR A 571 1.89 -2.18 8.16
C THR A 571 3.15 -1.76 8.92
N GLY A 572 3.90 -0.81 8.35
CA GLY A 572 5.13 -0.34 8.98
C GLY A 572 4.91 0.79 9.99
N ALA A 573 6.01 1.39 10.44
CA ALA A 573 5.98 2.46 11.44
C ALA A 573 5.12 3.65 11.00
N LYS A 574 4.22 4.09 11.87
CA LYS A 574 3.44 5.34 11.75
C LYS A 574 2.60 5.39 10.49
N THR A 575 2.11 4.22 10.06
CA THR A 575 1.27 4.10 8.88
C THR A 575 -0.09 4.78 9.13
N PRO A 576 -0.45 5.80 8.34
CA PRO A 576 -1.77 6.43 8.44
C PRO A 576 -2.81 5.62 7.66
N GLY A 577 -3.94 5.30 8.30
CA GLY A 577 -5.08 4.68 7.64
C GLY A 577 -6.07 5.68 7.00
N PRO A 578 -7.22 5.19 6.50
CA PRO A 578 -7.61 3.77 6.52
C PRO A 578 -6.80 2.94 5.52
N ASN A 579 -6.45 1.71 5.90
CA ASN A 579 -5.95 0.68 4.97
C ASN A 579 -6.67 -0.64 5.27
N VAL A 580 -6.83 -1.50 4.25
CA VAL A 580 -7.60 -2.74 4.37
C VAL A 580 -6.83 -3.92 3.81
N PHE A 581 -6.79 -5.00 4.58
CA PHE A 581 -6.49 -6.35 4.12
C PHE A 581 -7.80 -7.15 4.21
N VAL A 582 -8.27 -7.71 3.09
CA VAL A 582 -9.56 -8.43 3.06
C VAL A 582 -9.51 -9.74 2.27
N ASP A 583 -10.22 -10.78 2.74
CA ASP A 583 -10.37 -12.07 2.04
C ASP A 583 -9.01 -12.67 1.60
N SER A 584 -8.02 -12.75 2.49
CA SER A 584 -6.64 -13.12 2.13
C SER A 584 -6.04 -14.13 3.12
N GLU A 585 -5.09 -14.94 2.66
CA GLU A 585 -4.55 -16.09 3.42
C GLU A 585 -3.02 -16.13 3.43
N GLY A 586 -2.43 -16.22 4.62
CA GLY A 586 -1.02 -16.48 4.85
C GLY A 586 -0.83 -17.87 5.44
N VAL A 587 0.12 -18.64 4.91
CA VAL A 587 0.35 -20.03 5.32
C VAL A 587 1.81 -20.23 5.73
N ARG A 588 2.03 -20.88 6.88
CA ARG A 588 3.37 -21.13 7.45
C ARG A 588 4.18 -19.84 7.62
N ALA A 589 3.55 -18.77 8.07
CA ALA A 589 4.30 -17.62 8.54
C ALA A 589 5.10 -18.04 9.78
N ASN A 590 6.31 -17.51 9.98
CA ASN A 590 7.11 -17.74 11.19
C ASN A 590 7.06 -16.56 12.17
N ASN A 591 6.18 -15.59 11.91
CA ASN A 591 5.88 -14.44 12.75
C ASN A 591 4.49 -13.90 12.40
N ASP A 592 4.09 -12.82 13.07
CA ASP A 592 2.71 -12.35 13.06
C ASP A 592 2.29 -11.54 11.83
N ALA A 593 1.10 -11.80 11.31
CA ALA A 593 0.32 -10.78 10.62
C ALA A 593 0.00 -9.64 11.60
N GLY A 594 -0.32 -8.47 11.07
CA GLY A 594 -0.67 -7.31 11.89
C GLY A 594 0.30 -6.13 11.73
N PRO A 595 0.07 -5.05 12.47
CA PRO A 595 1.01 -3.93 12.54
C PRO A 595 2.34 -4.39 13.15
N HIS A 596 3.43 -4.21 12.39
CA HIS A 596 4.76 -4.72 12.78
C HIS A 596 5.56 -3.74 13.64
N ASP A 597 5.53 -2.45 13.28
CA ASP A 597 6.36 -1.39 13.88
C ASP A 597 5.51 -0.45 14.76
N ARG A 598 6.09 0.68 15.20
CA ARG A 598 5.43 1.69 16.06
C ARG A 598 4.22 2.39 15.40
N TRP A 599 3.06 2.30 16.03
CA TRP A 599 1.88 3.17 15.88
C TRP A 599 1.26 3.31 14.48
N ALA A 600 0.85 2.20 13.86
CA ALA A 600 -0.11 2.26 12.75
C ALA A 600 -1.50 2.67 13.27
N THR A 601 -2.32 3.30 12.43
CA THR A 601 -3.69 3.74 12.83
C THR A 601 -4.72 3.35 11.79
N GLY A 602 -5.90 2.88 12.23
CA GLY A 602 -7.03 2.66 11.33
C GLY A 602 -6.82 1.57 10.29
N ILE A 603 -6.43 0.37 10.71
CA ILE A 603 -6.25 -0.76 9.79
C ILE A 603 -7.39 -1.75 10.00
N LEU A 604 -8.01 -2.16 8.90
CA LEU A 604 -9.00 -3.23 8.90
C LEU A 604 -8.34 -4.52 8.38
N TYR A 605 -8.34 -5.55 9.22
CA TYR A 605 -8.11 -6.94 8.84
C TYR A 605 -9.48 -7.61 8.80
N ASP A 606 -9.91 -8.04 7.61
CA ASP A 606 -11.26 -8.54 7.38
C ASP A 606 -11.21 -9.89 6.67
N ASN A 607 -11.66 -10.97 7.31
CA ASN A 607 -11.57 -12.31 6.73
C ASN A 607 -10.13 -12.68 6.33
N ILE A 608 -9.18 -12.41 7.22
CA ILE A 608 -7.77 -12.80 7.08
C ILE A 608 -7.54 -14.11 7.81
N LYS A 609 -6.94 -15.06 7.10
CA LYS A 609 -6.38 -16.27 7.71
C LYS A 609 -4.86 -16.16 7.76
N SER A 610 -4.26 -16.41 8.92
CA SER A 610 -2.80 -16.38 9.10
C SER A 610 -2.35 -17.39 10.15
N THR A 611 -1.03 -17.61 10.29
CA THR A 611 -0.48 -18.39 11.39
C THR A 611 -0.68 -17.65 12.72
N TRP A 612 -0.31 -16.37 12.78
CA TRP A 612 -0.53 -15.48 13.93
C TRP A 612 -1.08 -14.14 13.43
N LEU A 613 -1.91 -13.46 14.22
CA LEU A 613 -2.35 -12.09 13.92
C LEU A 613 -2.37 -11.29 15.22
N ASN A 614 -1.44 -10.35 15.40
CA ASN A 614 -1.35 -9.58 16.65
C ASN A 614 -1.51 -8.08 16.44
N VAL A 615 -2.21 -7.44 17.37
CA VAL A 615 -2.25 -5.97 17.52
C VAL A 615 -1.92 -5.67 18.97
N ARG A 616 -0.68 -5.32 19.27
CA ARG A 616 -0.18 -5.37 20.66
C ARG A 616 0.94 -4.39 20.97
N ASN A 617 1.28 -4.29 22.25
CA ASN A 617 2.51 -3.67 22.70
C ASN A 617 3.69 -4.64 22.49
N ARG A 618 4.59 -4.29 21.57
CA ARG A 618 5.78 -5.09 21.23
C ARG A 618 6.99 -4.71 22.09
N GLY A 619 6.85 -3.73 22.99
CA GLY A 619 7.89 -3.26 23.89
C GLY A 619 9.25 -3.03 23.22
N TRP A 620 10.28 -3.73 23.71
CA TRP A 620 11.67 -3.56 23.24
C TRP A 620 12.00 -4.22 21.92
N MET A 621 11.07 -4.98 21.31
CA MET A 621 11.31 -5.63 20.02
C MET A 621 11.80 -4.63 18.97
N GLY A 622 12.64 -5.10 18.06
CA GLY A 622 13.29 -4.26 17.06
C GLY A 622 14.24 -3.22 17.69
N SER A 623 13.77 -1.98 17.83
CA SER A 623 14.53 -0.86 18.42
C SER A 623 13.71 -0.08 19.45
N GLY A 624 12.80 -0.76 20.15
CA GLY A 624 11.74 -0.13 20.93
C GLY A 624 10.52 0.14 20.05
N GLN A 625 9.90 -0.93 19.55
CA GLN A 625 8.69 -0.82 18.74
C GLN A 625 7.51 -0.30 19.56
N GLY A 626 7.34 -0.75 20.81
CA GLY A 626 6.22 -0.33 21.65
C GLY A 626 4.86 -0.71 21.07
N TRP A 627 3.85 0.13 21.28
CA TRP A 627 2.51 -0.04 20.70
C TRP A 627 2.54 -0.10 19.17
N SER A 628 2.12 -1.23 18.59
CA SER A 628 2.22 -1.40 17.14
C SER A 628 1.06 -0.80 16.36
N GLY A 629 -0.15 -0.86 16.91
CA GLY A 629 -1.36 -0.36 16.25
C GLY A 629 -2.41 0.20 17.22
N ALA A 630 -3.16 1.19 16.75
CA ALA A 630 -4.30 1.79 17.44
C ALA A 630 -5.49 1.95 16.50
N PHE A 631 -6.72 1.87 17.03
CA PHE A 631 -7.95 2.03 16.23
C PHE A 631 -8.07 1.04 15.08
N HIS A 632 -7.56 -0.18 15.27
CA HIS A 632 -7.64 -1.27 14.33
C HIS A 632 -8.95 -2.04 14.51
N VAL A 633 -9.38 -2.68 13.43
CA VAL A 633 -10.51 -3.60 13.44
C VAL A 633 -10.03 -4.94 12.88
N VAL A 634 -10.18 -5.99 13.67
CA VAL A 634 -10.00 -7.39 13.28
C VAL A 634 -11.40 -7.97 13.18
N TYR A 635 -11.84 -8.32 11.97
CA TYR A 635 -13.21 -8.74 11.70
C TYR A 635 -13.21 -10.10 11.01
N ARG A 636 -13.77 -11.12 11.65
CA ARG A 636 -13.88 -12.48 11.09
C ARG A 636 -12.56 -13.08 10.61
N CYS A 637 -11.46 -12.71 11.27
CA CYS A 637 -10.16 -13.31 11.00
C CYS A 637 -10.01 -14.64 11.73
N SER A 638 -9.13 -15.49 11.24
CA SER A 638 -8.80 -16.77 11.87
C SER A 638 -7.30 -17.01 11.96
N THR A 639 -6.83 -17.66 13.02
CA THR A 639 -5.41 -18.03 13.14
C THR A 639 -5.19 -19.49 13.53
N ASP A 640 -4.07 -20.04 13.05
CA ASP A 640 -3.65 -21.40 13.40
C ASP A 640 -3.00 -21.46 14.80
N GLU A 641 -2.41 -20.36 15.27
CA GLU A 641 -1.70 -20.24 16.54
C GLU A 641 -2.29 -19.13 17.43
N PRO A 642 -2.01 -19.13 18.75
CA PRO A 642 -2.58 -18.17 19.68
C PRO A 642 -2.23 -16.71 19.34
N SER A 643 -3.21 -15.82 19.37
CA SER A 643 -3.05 -14.42 18.98
C SER A 643 -3.39 -13.45 20.10
N GLU A 644 -2.77 -12.27 20.07
CA GLU A 644 -2.80 -11.26 21.10
C GLU A 644 -3.32 -9.92 20.56
N PHE A 645 -4.35 -9.39 21.20
CA PHE A 645 -4.98 -8.12 20.86
C PHE A 645 -5.11 -7.24 22.09
N GLN A 646 -4.45 -6.09 22.07
CA GLN A 646 -4.43 -5.11 23.16
C GLN A 646 -4.82 -3.73 22.64
N SER A 647 -5.37 -2.89 23.50
CA SER A 647 -5.66 -1.48 23.25
C SER A 647 -4.63 -0.57 23.92
N PRO A 648 -4.00 0.35 23.19
CA PRO A 648 -3.20 1.40 23.82
C PRO A 648 -4.06 2.33 24.69
N PRO A 649 -3.52 2.93 25.76
CA PRO A 649 -4.25 3.91 26.57
C PRO A 649 -4.90 5.03 25.75
N GLY A 650 -6.22 5.16 25.84
CA GLY A 650 -7.00 6.18 25.10
C GLY A 650 -7.28 5.85 23.63
N ALA A 651 -7.10 4.59 23.24
CA ALA A 651 -7.50 4.04 21.97
C ALA A 651 -8.25 2.72 22.18
N THR A 652 -9.05 2.34 21.19
CA THR A 652 -9.74 1.04 21.19
C THR A 652 -9.36 0.29 19.92
N ASN A 653 -8.88 -0.94 20.07
CA ASN A 653 -8.85 -1.91 18.99
C ASN A 653 -10.07 -2.81 19.12
N TRP A 654 -10.76 -3.07 18.00
CA TRP A 654 -11.96 -3.92 17.97
C TRP A 654 -11.63 -5.27 17.36
N VAL A 655 -11.97 -6.35 18.06
CA VAL A 655 -11.82 -7.73 17.59
C VAL A 655 -13.22 -8.34 17.56
N ILE A 656 -13.71 -8.67 16.37
CA ILE A 656 -15.10 -9.07 16.13
C ILE A 656 -15.13 -10.42 15.43
N ASP A 657 -15.78 -11.40 16.06
CA ASP A 657 -15.97 -12.76 15.50
C ASP A 657 -14.65 -13.43 15.09
N PHE A 658 -13.63 -13.33 15.94
CA PHE A 658 -12.31 -13.92 15.69
C PHE A 658 -12.30 -15.42 15.96
N GLN A 659 -11.63 -16.19 15.10
CA GLN A 659 -11.55 -17.65 15.19
C GLN A 659 -10.11 -18.10 15.44
N GLY A 660 -9.78 -18.36 16.70
CA GLY A 660 -8.45 -18.81 17.10
C GLY A 660 -8.31 -18.77 18.60
N GLU A 661 -7.21 -19.30 19.12
CA GLU A 661 -6.90 -19.16 20.53
C GLU A 661 -6.45 -17.71 20.81
N LEU A 662 -6.99 -17.12 21.87
CA LEU A 662 -6.48 -15.87 22.43
C LEU A 662 -5.37 -16.23 23.42
N GLY A 663 -4.18 -15.68 23.23
CA GLY A 663 -3.04 -16.01 24.08
C GLY A 663 -2.06 -14.85 24.23
N ASN A 664 -1.53 -14.68 25.43
CA ASN A 664 -0.38 -13.83 25.68
C ASN A 664 0.88 -14.57 25.19
N GLN A 665 1.60 -13.98 24.23
CA GLN A 665 2.80 -14.55 23.63
C GLN A 665 4.06 -14.44 24.53
N GLY A 666 3.88 -14.32 25.85
CA GLY A 666 4.95 -14.40 26.85
C GLY A 666 5.91 -13.21 26.86
N VAL A 667 5.50 -12.08 26.29
CA VAL A 667 6.22 -10.80 26.34
C VAL A 667 5.32 -9.84 27.09
N ASP A 668 5.32 -9.97 28.42
CA ASP A 668 4.49 -9.20 29.33
C ASP A 668 4.82 -7.69 29.20
N PHE A 669 4.08 -7.00 28.33
CA PHE A 669 4.06 -5.56 28.24
C PHE A 669 2.66 -5.08 28.58
N ASP A 670 2.56 -4.28 29.64
CA ASP A 670 1.31 -3.74 30.15
C ASP A 670 0.47 -3.10 29.03
N GLY A 671 -0.81 -3.47 28.99
CA GLY A 671 -1.79 -3.04 28.03
C GLY A 671 -3.17 -3.53 28.40
N ASP A 672 -4.20 -2.72 28.16
CA ASP A 672 -5.57 -3.17 28.31
C ASP A 672 -5.91 -4.14 27.17
N ASP A 673 -6.75 -5.13 27.43
CA ASP A 673 -7.22 -6.04 26.37
C ASP A 673 -7.99 -5.24 25.30
N ALA A 674 -7.94 -5.73 24.06
CA ALA A 674 -8.79 -5.20 23.00
C ALA A 674 -10.28 -5.39 23.34
N THR A 675 -11.16 -4.61 22.73
CA THR A 675 -12.60 -4.86 22.82
C THR A 675 -12.94 -6.07 21.96
N ILE A 676 -13.29 -7.18 22.61
CA ILE A 676 -13.65 -8.45 21.96
C ILE A 676 -15.17 -8.56 21.91
N LEU A 677 -15.71 -8.75 20.70
CA LEU A 677 -17.13 -8.89 20.42
C LEU A 677 -17.36 -10.19 19.64
N ASP A 678 -17.85 -11.21 20.33
CA ASP A 678 -18.23 -12.46 19.68
C ASP A 678 -19.62 -12.33 19.05
N VAL A 679 -19.80 -12.95 17.88
CA VAL A 679 -21.11 -13.05 17.24
C VAL A 679 -21.75 -14.35 17.68
N ASP A 680 -22.87 -14.24 18.40
CA ASP A 680 -23.65 -15.40 18.84
C ASP A 680 -23.97 -16.33 17.67
N ALA A 681 -23.95 -17.64 17.93
CA ALA A 681 -24.24 -18.65 16.90
C ALA A 681 -25.61 -18.44 16.22
N ALA A 682 -26.59 -17.89 16.95
CA ALA A 682 -27.91 -17.54 16.42
C ALA A 682 -27.91 -16.34 15.45
N ASP A 683 -26.85 -15.54 15.46
CA ASP A 683 -26.71 -14.29 14.71
C ASP A 683 -25.61 -14.34 13.64
N GLN A 684 -24.91 -15.47 13.49
CA GLN A 684 -23.89 -15.68 12.44
C GLN A 684 -24.42 -15.48 11.00
N GLY A 685 -25.73 -15.65 10.77
CA GLY A 685 -26.39 -15.34 9.49
C GLY A 685 -26.94 -13.91 9.38
N LYS A 686 -26.85 -13.11 10.45
CA LYS A 686 -27.38 -11.75 10.58
C LYS A 686 -26.29 -10.68 10.64
N VAL A 687 -25.02 -11.07 10.71
CA VAL A 687 -23.86 -10.18 10.55
C VAL A 687 -23.28 -10.33 9.15
N PRO A 688 -22.66 -9.28 8.59
CA PRO A 688 -22.07 -9.38 7.27
C PRO A 688 -20.86 -10.31 7.22
N ARG A 689 -20.68 -11.01 6.09
CA ARG A 689 -19.50 -11.85 5.84
C ARG A 689 -18.18 -11.07 5.91
N SER A 690 -18.25 -9.76 5.69
CA SER A 690 -17.14 -8.83 5.70
C SER A 690 -17.65 -7.43 6.00
N LEU A 691 -16.94 -6.73 6.87
CA LEU A 691 -17.22 -5.35 7.22
C LEU A 691 -16.92 -4.42 6.04
N TYR A 692 -15.76 -4.57 5.38
CA TYR A 692 -15.35 -3.77 4.23
C TYR A 692 -16.38 -3.82 3.10
N TRP A 693 -16.78 -5.03 2.70
CA TRP A 693 -17.72 -5.21 1.58
C TRP A 693 -19.10 -4.63 1.91
N SER A 694 -19.52 -4.72 3.16
CA SER A 694 -20.82 -4.23 3.59
C SER A 694 -20.83 -2.70 3.71
N GLN A 695 -19.77 -2.10 4.24
CA GLN A 695 -19.57 -0.66 4.19
C GLN A 695 -19.52 -0.15 2.75
N LEU A 696 -18.90 -0.89 1.82
CA LEU A 696 -18.86 -0.55 0.41
C LEU A 696 -20.26 -0.55 -0.22
N VAL A 697 -21.05 -1.60 -0.03
CA VAL A 697 -22.43 -1.64 -0.54
C VAL A 697 -23.26 -0.48 0.03
N ALA A 698 -23.17 -0.24 1.35
CA ALA A 698 -23.88 0.86 2.00
C ALA A 698 -23.49 2.22 1.40
N ARG A 699 -22.20 2.48 1.20
CA ARG A 699 -21.68 3.71 0.60
C ARG A 699 -22.12 3.88 -0.86
N LEU A 700 -22.28 2.78 -1.60
CA LEU A 700 -22.78 2.78 -2.97
C LEU A 700 -24.32 2.89 -3.04
N GLY A 701 -24.99 3.21 -1.94
CA GLY A 701 -26.45 3.37 -1.89
C GLY A 701 -27.21 2.06 -1.96
N GLY A 702 -26.60 0.95 -1.54
CA GLY A 702 -27.18 -0.39 -1.64
C GLY A 702 -26.99 -1.07 -3.00
N ASP A 703 -26.17 -0.51 -3.91
CA ASP A 703 -25.87 -1.12 -5.22
C ASP A 703 -24.95 -2.35 -5.09
N GLU A 704 -25.52 -3.46 -4.64
CA GLU A 704 -24.84 -4.76 -4.53
C GLU A 704 -24.23 -5.21 -5.84
N ALA A 705 -24.87 -4.93 -6.99
CA ALA A 705 -24.35 -5.33 -8.29
C ALA A 705 -23.04 -4.62 -8.60
N ARG A 706 -22.91 -3.33 -8.27
CA ARG A 706 -21.66 -2.57 -8.40
C ARG A 706 -20.60 -3.03 -7.43
N ALA A 707 -20.95 -3.25 -6.15
CA ALA A 707 -20.02 -3.81 -5.18
C ALA A 707 -19.51 -5.19 -5.63
N ASN A 708 -20.41 -6.08 -6.07
CA ASN A 708 -20.07 -7.39 -6.63
C ASN A 708 -19.14 -7.28 -7.85
N ARG A 709 -19.30 -6.26 -8.71
CA ARG A 709 -18.35 -6.02 -9.80
C ARG A 709 -16.97 -5.65 -9.27
N ILE A 710 -16.87 -4.80 -8.25
CA ILE A 710 -15.60 -4.38 -7.64
C ILE A 710 -14.94 -5.53 -6.88
N GLU A 711 -15.76 -6.36 -6.24
CA GLU A 711 -15.34 -7.59 -5.57
C GLU A 711 -14.85 -8.62 -6.58
N LYS A 712 -15.73 -9.12 -7.45
CA LYS A 712 -15.52 -10.32 -8.26
C LYS A 712 -14.74 -10.09 -9.54
N LEU A 713 -14.62 -8.86 -10.04
CA LEU A 713 -13.91 -8.62 -11.30
C LEU A 713 -12.40 -8.59 -11.07
N VAL A 714 -11.82 -9.77 -10.81
CA VAL A 714 -10.39 -10.00 -10.90
C VAL A 714 -10.07 -11.46 -11.23
N GLY A 715 -9.03 -11.69 -12.02
CA GLY A 715 -8.56 -13.04 -12.32
C GLY A 715 -9.66 -13.87 -12.99
N ALA A 716 -9.87 -15.11 -12.57
CA ALA A 716 -10.59 -16.15 -13.32
C ALA A 716 -12.01 -15.82 -13.86
N ALA A 717 -12.81 -14.98 -13.20
CA ALA A 717 -14.11 -14.54 -13.74
C ALA A 717 -13.95 -13.52 -14.90
N GLY A 718 -12.78 -12.88 -15.00
CA GLY A 718 -12.27 -12.07 -16.12
C GLY A 718 -11.37 -12.83 -17.11
N LYS A 719 -11.12 -14.14 -16.94
CA LYS A 719 -10.36 -14.97 -17.91
C LYS A 719 -11.01 -15.06 -19.30
N ASN A 720 -12.29 -14.67 -19.43
CA ASN A 720 -12.99 -14.58 -20.73
C ASN A 720 -12.72 -13.28 -21.51
N VAL A 721 -11.77 -12.44 -21.10
CA VAL A 721 -11.44 -11.17 -21.80
C VAL A 721 -10.13 -11.25 -22.57
N TYR A 722 -9.18 -12.06 -22.11
CA TYR A 722 -7.97 -12.40 -22.85
C TYR A 722 -7.97 -13.91 -23.02
N PRO A 723 -8.39 -14.43 -24.20
CA PRO A 723 -8.13 -15.84 -24.45
C PRO A 723 -6.62 -16.03 -24.29
N SER A 724 -6.22 -16.96 -23.42
CA SER A 724 -4.89 -17.54 -23.53
C SER A 724 -4.70 -17.83 -25.02
N PRO A 725 -3.60 -17.40 -25.66
CA PRO A 725 -3.29 -17.92 -26.98
C PRO A 725 -3.47 -19.43 -26.89
N LYS A 726 -4.25 -20.03 -27.81
CA LYS A 726 -4.32 -21.50 -27.93
C LYS A 726 -2.89 -21.99 -27.73
N PRO A 727 -2.62 -22.94 -26.82
CA PRO A 727 -1.27 -23.29 -26.41
C PRO A 727 -0.42 -23.39 -27.68
N ARG A 728 0.45 -22.40 -27.89
CA ARG A 728 1.48 -22.56 -28.89
C ARG A 728 2.38 -23.58 -28.24
N ALA A 729 2.37 -24.80 -28.78
CA ALA A 729 3.32 -25.82 -28.36
C ALA A 729 4.68 -25.13 -28.25
N PHE A 730 5.22 -25.08 -27.04
CA PHE A 730 6.59 -24.65 -26.84
C PHE A 730 7.45 -25.42 -27.83
N MET A 731 8.44 -24.76 -28.43
CA MET A 731 9.38 -25.49 -29.26
C MET A 731 9.92 -26.64 -28.43
N THR A 732 9.72 -27.88 -28.88
CA THR A 732 10.29 -29.04 -28.21
C THR A 732 11.80 -28.85 -28.11
N GLU A 733 12.48 -29.51 -27.17
CA GLU A 733 13.96 -29.46 -27.11
C GLU A 733 14.59 -29.75 -28.47
N ALA A 734 13.97 -30.63 -29.27
CA ALA A 734 14.38 -30.91 -30.64
C ALA A 734 14.23 -29.68 -31.57
N GLN A 735 13.17 -28.89 -31.42
CA GLN A 735 12.95 -27.66 -32.19
C GLN A 735 13.87 -26.51 -31.73
N ILE A 736 14.13 -26.38 -30.41
CA ILE A 736 15.12 -25.43 -29.86
C ILE A 736 16.53 -25.78 -30.34
N GLN A 737 16.87 -27.07 -30.33
CA GLN A 737 18.14 -27.57 -30.82
C GLN A 737 18.26 -27.37 -32.34
N ALA A 738 17.19 -27.58 -33.10
CA ALA A 738 17.17 -27.33 -34.54
C ALA A 738 17.34 -25.83 -34.88
N ALA A 739 16.70 -24.94 -34.12
CA ALA A 739 16.85 -23.50 -34.26
C ALA A 739 18.28 -23.04 -33.90
N SER A 740 18.83 -23.53 -32.79
CA SER A 740 20.22 -23.29 -32.37
C SER A 740 21.22 -23.78 -33.41
N ASN A 741 20.99 -24.96 -34.00
CA ASN A 741 21.84 -25.51 -35.05
C ASN A 741 21.73 -24.69 -36.35
N MET A 742 20.54 -24.18 -36.69
CA MET A 742 20.38 -23.29 -37.85
C MET A 742 21.08 -21.94 -37.63
N LEU A 743 21.02 -21.37 -36.43
CA LEU A 743 21.71 -20.12 -36.09
C LEU A 743 23.23 -20.28 -36.22
N LYS A 744 23.80 -21.34 -35.64
CA LYS A 744 25.23 -21.70 -35.80
C LYS A 744 25.62 -21.87 -37.27
N LEU A 745 24.74 -22.46 -38.09
CA LEU A 745 24.98 -22.64 -39.52
C LEU A 745 24.93 -21.30 -40.28
N MET A 746 24.05 -20.38 -39.90
CA MET A 746 23.97 -19.04 -40.48
C MET A 746 25.19 -18.19 -40.11
N GLU A 747 25.63 -18.24 -38.85
CA GLU A 747 26.87 -17.60 -38.38
C GLU A 747 28.09 -18.14 -39.12
N ALA A 748 28.21 -19.47 -39.24
CA ALA A 748 29.29 -20.09 -39.99
C ALA A 748 29.31 -19.67 -41.47
N LYS A 749 28.13 -19.54 -42.10
CA LYS A 749 28.00 -19.05 -43.48
C LYS A 749 28.34 -17.56 -43.60
N ALA A 750 27.97 -16.74 -42.62
CA ALA A 750 28.32 -15.32 -42.58
C ALA A 750 29.83 -15.12 -42.42
N VAL A 751 30.47 -15.88 -41.52
CA VAL A 751 31.93 -15.88 -41.33
C VAL A 751 32.65 -16.39 -42.59
N ALA A 752 32.13 -17.43 -43.24
CA ALA A 752 32.69 -17.92 -44.50
C ALA A 752 32.58 -16.87 -45.63
N ARG A 753 31.45 -16.16 -45.75
CA ARG A 753 31.28 -15.05 -46.70
C ARG A 753 32.25 -13.90 -46.43
N LEU A 754 32.45 -13.54 -45.15
CA LEU A 754 33.42 -12.52 -44.71
C LEU A 754 34.88 -12.93 -45.00
N ARG A 755 35.21 -14.21 -44.85
CA ARG A 755 36.54 -14.75 -45.20
C ARG A 755 36.76 -14.73 -46.71
N MET A 756 35.75 -15.08 -47.52
CA MET A 756 35.86 -15.00 -48.97
C MET A 756 35.99 -13.56 -49.48
N THR A 757 35.28 -12.59 -48.88
CA THR A 757 35.44 -11.16 -49.23
C THR A 757 36.79 -10.60 -48.80
N LYS A 758 37.36 -11.04 -47.66
CA LYS A 758 38.74 -10.70 -47.27
C LYS A 758 39.81 -11.35 -48.15
N ALA A 759 39.57 -12.58 -48.62
CA ALA A 759 40.48 -13.28 -49.54
C ALA A 759 40.48 -12.62 -50.93
N ALA A 760 39.30 -12.25 -51.45
CA ALA A 760 39.16 -11.52 -52.72
C ALA A 760 39.83 -10.13 -52.68
N ARG A 761 39.87 -9.46 -51.52
CA ARG A 761 40.57 -8.18 -51.32
C ARG A 761 42.09 -8.29 -51.14
N ARG A 762 42.64 -9.49 -50.91
CA ARG A 762 44.09 -9.72 -50.77
C ARG A 762 44.74 -10.31 -52.03
N GLY A 763 43.93 -10.65 -53.03
CA GLY A 763 44.37 -11.14 -54.34
C GLY A 763 44.29 -10.10 -55.46
N HIS A 764 44.11 -8.82 -55.12
CA HIS A 764 44.19 -7.68 -56.04
C HIS A 764 45.38 -6.80 -55.69
#